data_AF-A0A7S2R9V8-F1
#
_entry.id   AF-A0A7S2R9V8-F1
#
_cell.length_a   1.000
_cell.length_b   1.000
_cell.length_c   1.000
_cell.angle_alpha   90.00
_cell.angle_beta   90.00
_cell.angle_gamma   90.00
#
_symmetry.space_group_name_H-M   'P 1'
#
loop_
_entity.id
_entity.type
_entity.pdbx_description
1 polymer ?
#
loop_
_entity_poly.entity_id
_entity_poly.type
_entity_poly.pdbx_seq_one_letter_code
_entity_poly.pdbx_strand_id
1 'polypeptide(L)'
;MGPSKTTKYLERFYEYQWLWSDDKDRAYSKFMATKPSLSEYEAKLTEFQEVDRQINAITSMHVIGAMSINTSTLKNNLRYEVQTWKLTFSRFLHDQARNEMEHLYNYMKQTEQRLKRSENIKKLVQKESSSSNSDVLQELSSIMDVLREIREKESGIEQEICPVLDMYSMLERFVGTQGLGDQENDNKEVLRYRWECLVDYAERVTDELSELQESFKRKLLRDIKEFVNDVIVFRNDFVANGPMVPGISPKVAVDRLRRFHEEYEIRERKFNLYRNGEELFALQPTIYPELAKTKKELLLLDQLYKLYTDVIDTIEDWKQIEWERVRDEIDSMAEKTESFAMRCKKMPGKLRDWDAYKDLKQQIDEFTVVLPLLQALAKPSIVQRHWTEVSRKCATDFVVGPDFRLSTLLDAKLINVAEDIEEICDSADKQLQIQNKIAEIAEAWQLRVFDFILWKSRGIYVFKNVIPIVEDLEESQMQLQTMLTMRHVTPFKDEAQAMLITTSDTAETLERWIKVQTLWCSLESVFSGGDIAKQLPMEAKKFQKIDKDFDKVMKKAYDAKNVVQACQNDILKQNLIVFYNELEKCQKSLEGYLEQKRNKFPRFYFVSNPVLLQVLSQGSDPQAIQPFYEKIFDSIDEVVHAKDNGNIIEAFFSRLGTDEERVPLSNPVHCKGNIEDWLMDLLKEHQNSMKDVTKECAARSSAISDVSQLRGLVDMLPGQSVCKGILFFN
;
A
#
# COMPACT_ATOMS: atom_id res chain seq x y z
N MET A 1 -34.11 -10.37 79.85
CA MET A 1 -35.34 -11.14 80.11
C MET A 1 -35.12 -12.55 79.57
N GLY A 2 -35.08 -13.57 80.43
CA GLY A 2 -34.89 -14.96 79.96
C GLY A 2 -36.11 -15.46 79.17
N PRO A 3 -35.95 -16.44 78.27
CA PRO A 3 -37.05 -16.95 77.46
C PRO A 3 -38.16 -17.54 78.35
N SER A 4 -39.42 -17.28 77.99
CA SER A 4 -40.62 -17.79 78.66
C SER A 4 -40.61 -19.33 78.72
N LYS A 5 -41.19 -19.94 79.78
CA LYS A 5 -41.34 -21.41 79.89
C LYS A 5 -42.06 -22.02 78.68
N THR A 6 -42.91 -21.24 78.01
CA THR A 6 -43.58 -21.61 76.76
C THR A 6 -42.60 -21.71 75.60
N THR A 7 -41.66 -20.76 75.47
CA THR A 7 -40.64 -20.75 74.42
C THR A 7 -39.73 -21.98 74.53
N LYS A 8 -39.30 -22.35 75.74
CA LYS A 8 -38.47 -23.55 75.98
C LYS A 8 -39.17 -24.87 75.65
N TYR A 9 -40.49 -24.94 75.75
CA TYR A 9 -41.25 -26.14 75.37
C TYR A 9 -41.43 -26.23 73.86
N LEU A 10 -41.73 -25.10 73.20
CA LEU A 10 -41.82 -25.03 71.74
C LEU A 10 -40.45 -25.26 71.07
N GLU A 11 -39.35 -24.90 71.76
CA GLU A 11 -37.98 -25.13 71.27
C GLU A 11 -37.68 -26.61 70.96
N ARG A 12 -38.32 -27.54 71.68
CA ARG A 12 -38.16 -29.00 71.43
C ARG A 12 -38.73 -29.45 70.09
N PHE A 13 -39.67 -28.70 69.52
CA PHE A 13 -40.20 -29.03 68.19
C PHE A 13 -39.29 -28.53 67.05
N TYR A 14 -38.37 -27.60 67.32
CA TYR A 14 -37.37 -27.19 66.32
C TYR A 14 -36.35 -28.29 66.01
N GLU A 15 -36.21 -29.33 66.85
CA GLU A 15 -35.43 -30.53 66.50
C GLU A 15 -35.98 -31.23 65.25
N TYR A 16 -37.28 -31.07 64.97
CA TYR A 16 -37.96 -31.60 63.80
C TYR A 16 -38.10 -30.58 62.66
N GLN A 17 -37.46 -29.41 62.75
CA GLN A 17 -37.61 -28.31 61.79
C GLN A 17 -37.34 -28.71 60.35
N TRP A 18 -36.36 -29.59 60.16
CA TRP A 18 -36.00 -30.13 58.85
C TRP A 18 -37.18 -30.81 58.12
N LEU A 19 -38.20 -31.33 58.83
CA LEU A 19 -39.35 -31.98 58.20
C LEU A 19 -40.17 -31.04 57.30
N TRP A 20 -40.21 -29.75 57.62
CA TRP A 20 -40.98 -28.76 56.87
C TRP A 20 -40.13 -27.66 56.23
N SER A 21 -38.89 -27.45 56.68
CA SER A 21 -37.98 -26.48 56.07
C SER A 21 -37.25 -27.02 54.85
N ASP A 22 -37.00 -28.34 54.82
CA ASP A 22 -36.17 -28.94 53.79
C ASP A 22 -37.03 -29.43 52.64
N ASP A 23 -36.53 -29.22 51.42
CA ASP A 23 -37.15 -29.72 50.21
C ASP A 23 -36.86 -31.21 50.04
N LYS A 24 -37.93 -32.01 49.92
CA LYS A 24 -37.89 -33.49 49.88
C LYS A 24 -37.07 -34.00 48.68
N ASP A 25 -37.24 -33.37 47.52
CA ASP A 25 -36.58 -33.76 46.27
C ASP A 25 -35.08 -33.40 46.28
N ARG A 26 -34.74 -32.22 46.84
CA ARG A 26 -33.36 -31.79 47.02
C ARG A 26 -32.61 -32.63 48.06
N ALA A 27 -33.27 -33.02 49.14
CA ALA A 27 -32.71 -33.91 50.15
C ALA A 27 -32.45 -35.31 49.58
N TYR A 28 -33.39 -35.84 48.78
CA TYR A 28 -33.20 -37.09 48.05
C TYR A 28 -32.04 -36.99 47.04
N SER A 29 -31.98 -35.91 46.27
CA SER A 29 -30.90 -35.69 45.28
C SER A 29 -29.51 -35.63 45.94
N LYS A 30 -29.40 -34.99 47.12
CA LYS A 30 -28.15 -34.98 47.91
C LYS A 30 -27.79 -36.36 48.44
N PHE A 31 -28.78 -37.15 48.86
CA PHE A 31 -28.59 -38.51 49.32
C PHE A 31 -28.16 -39.43 48.18
N MET A 32 -28.76 -39.32 46.99
CA MET A 32 -28.31 -40.08 45.82
C MET A 32 -26.94 -39.65 45.28
N ALA A 33 -26.55 -38.39 45.48
CA ALA A 33 -25.21 -37.92 45.11
C ALA A 33 -24.08 -38.66 45.86
N THR A 34 -24.36 -39.23 47.04
CA THR A 34 -23.37 -40.04 47.78
C THR A 34 -23.31 -41.49 47.31
N LYS A 35 -24.11 -41.88 46.30
CA LYS A 35 -24.27 -43.27 45.81
C LYS A 35 -24.52 -44.26 46.96
N PRO A 36 -25.63 -44.09 47.69
CA PRO A 36 -25.88 -44.86 48.89
C PRO A 36 -26.10 -46.34 48.52
N SER A 37 -25.54 -47.23 49.33
CA SER A 37 -25.84 -48.65 49.25
C SER A 37 -27.30 -48.92 49.65
N LEU A 38 -27.85 -50.06 49.23
CA LEU A 38 -29.19 -50.49 49.64
C LEU A 38 -29.33 -50.51 51.16
N SER A 39 -28.29 -50.92 51.90
CA SER A 39 -28.29 -50.89 53.36
C SER A 39 -28.38 -49.47 53.96
N GLU A 40 -27.77 -48.47 53.32
CA GLU A 40 -27.88 -47.07 53.75
C GLU A 40 -29.26 -46.49 53.43
N TYR A 41 -29.86 -46.92 52.33
CA TYR A 41 -31.25 -46.61 51.98
C TYR A 41 -32.23 -47.18 53.02
N GLU A 42 -32.02 -48.44 53.40
CA GLU A 42 -32.77 -49.14 54.44
C GLU A 42 -32.66 -48.42 55.80
N ALA A 43 -31.45 -48.00 56.17
CA ALA A 43 -31.20 -47.25 57.38
C ALA A 43 -31.96 -45.91 57.38
N LYS A 44 -32.00 -45.21 56.24
CA LYS A 44 -32.73 -43.94 56.11
C LYS A 44 -34.25 -44.12 56.21
N LEU A 45 -34.81 -45.18 55.62
CA LEU A 45 -36.23 -45.51 55.76
C LEU A 45 -36.59 -45.91 57.21
N THR A 46 -35.68 -46.59 57.89
CA THR A 46 -35.82 -46.96 59.31
C THR A 46 -35.74 -45.73 60.21
N GLU A 47 -34.87 -44.76 59.90
CA GLU A 47 -34.78 -43.47 60.59
C GLU A 47 -36.12 -42.72 60.54
N PHE A 48 -36.78 -42.66 59.38
CA PHE A 48 -38.11 -42.04 59.27
C PHE A 48 -39.16 -42.74 60.12
N GLN A 49 -39.14 -44.07 60.21
CA GLN A 49 -40.04 -44.82 61.10
C GLN A 49 -39.77 -44.51 62.58
N GLU A 50 -38.51 -44.36 62.97
CA GLU A 50 -38.13 -44.03 64.33
C GLU A 50 -38.53 -42.59 64.70
N VAL A 51 -38.37 -41.63 63.78
CA VAL A 51 -38.85 -40.24 63.96
C VAL A 51 -40.38 -40.19 64.08
N ASP A 52 -41.12 -40.97 63.28
CA ASP A 52 -42.58 -41.12 63.41
C ASP A 52 -42.97 -41.64 64.81
N ARG A 53 -42.23 -42.63 65.32
CA ARG A 53 -42.42 -43.20 66.66
C ARG A 53 -42.15 -42.18 67.77
N GLN A 54 -41.08 -41.40 67.64
CA GLN A 54 -40.71 -40.35 68.60
C GLN A 54 -41.75 -39.22 68.65
N ILE A 55 -42.21 -38.74 67.50
CA ILE A 55 -43.29 -37.74 67.42
C ILE A 55 -44.58 -38.28 68.04
N ASN A 56 -44.90 -39.56 67.80
CA ASN A 56 -46.07 -40.19 68.39
C ASN A 56 -45.98 -40.32 69.93
N ALA A 57 -44.78 -40.39 70.50
CA ALA A 57 -44.59 -40.46 71.95
C ALA A 57 -44.81 -39.12 72.67
N ILE A 58 -44.82 -37.98 71.96
CA ILE A 58 -45.03 -36.64 72.55
C ILE A 58 -46.46 -36.50 73.09
N THR A 59 -46.60 -36.02 74.33
CA THR A 59 -47.90 -35.80 74.98
C THR A 59 -48.67 -34.63 74.33
N SER A 60 -49.92 -34.86 73.93
CA SER A 60 -50.73 -33.89 73.16
C SER A 60 -51.13 -32.62 73.93
N MET A 61 -51.07 -32.61 75.27
CA MET A 61 -51.43 -31.46 76.09
C MET A 61 -50.35 -31.22 77.16
N HIS A 62 -49.84 -29.99 77.24
CA HIS A 62 -48.82 -29.59 78.21
C HIS A 62 -49.28 -28.40 79.05
N VAL A 63 -49.20 -28.50 80.38
CA VAL A 63 -49.68 -27.46 81.31
C VAL A 63 -48.52 -26.58 81.76
N ILE A 64 -48.62 -25.26 81.56
CA ILE A 64 -47.63 -24.26 81.98
C ILE A 64 -48.33 -23.25 82.90
N GLY A 65 -48.13 -23.41 84.21
CA GLY A 65 -48.78 -22.53 85.20
C GLY A 65 -50.30 -22.66 85.16
N ALA A 66 -50.99 -21.56 84.83
CA ALA A 66 -52.47 -21.51 84.76
C ALA A 66 -53.03 -21.74 83.34
N MET A 67 -52.18 -22.03 82.33
CA MET A 67 -52.59 -22.25 80.94
C MET A 67 -52.18 -23.65 80.45
N SER A 68 -52.94 -24.26 79.56
CA SER A 68 -52.57 -25.49 78.85
C SER A 68 -52.35 -25.23 77.36
N ILE A 69 -51.34 -25.87 76.79
CA ILE A 69 -51.00 -25.83 75.37
C ILE A 69 -51.41 -27.15 74.74
N ASN A 70 -52.31 -27.09 73.75
CA ASN A 70 -52.71 -28.25 72.96
C ASN A 70 -51.82 -28.33 71.71
N THR A 71 -51.05 -29.42 71.61
CA THR A 71 -50.13 -29.70 70.50
C THR A 71 -50.61 -30.82 69.58
N SER A 72 -51.86 -31.32 69.75
CA SER A 72 -52.41 -32.42 68.96
C SER A 72 -52.37 -32.16 67.45
N THR A 73 -52.75 -30.95 67.03
CA THR A 73 -52.73 -30.55 65.61
C THR A 73 -51.30 -30.50 65.06
N LEU A 74 -50.36 -29.95 65.84
CA LEU A 74 -48.95 -29.89 65.45
C LEU A 74 -48.35 -31.29 65.33
N LYS A 75 -48.63 -32.17 66.29
CA LYS A 75 -48.19 -33.57 66.29
C LYS A 75 -48.72 -34.34 65.07
N ASN A 76 -50.00 -34.18 64.74
CA ASN A 76 -50.60 -34.83 63.58
C ASN A 76 -50.00 -34.31 62.25
N ASN A 77 -49.74 -33.01 62.16
CA ASN A 77 -49.10 -32.41 60.98
C ASN A 77 -47.64 -32.89 60.83
N LEU A 78 -46.87 -32.93 61.91
CA LEU A 78 -45.50 -33.47 61.88
C LEU A 78 -45.48 -34.94 61.47
N ARG A 79 -46.42 -35.74 61.98
CA ARG A 79 -46.58 -37.15 61.59
C ARG A 79 -46.92 -37.29 60.11
N TYR A 80 -47.84 -36.46 59.60
CA TYR A 80 -48.17 -36.41 58.19
C TYR A 80 -46.95 -36.07 57.33
N GLU A 81 -46.13 -35.11 57.74
CA GLU A 81 -44.89 -34.78 57.05
C GLU A 81 -43.91 -35.96 57.04
N VAL A 82 -43.66 -36.63 58.17
CA VAL A 82 -42.78 -37.82 58.21
C VAL A 82 -43.28 -38.94 57.29
N GLN A 83 -44.60 -39.22 57.28
CA GLN A 83 -45.16 -40.20 56.37
C GLN A 83 -44.99 -39.78 54.90
N THR A 84 -45.11 -38.48 54.61
CA THR A 84 -44.86 -37.93 53.28
C THR A 84 -43.38 -38.09 52.88
N TRP A 85 -42.43 -37.85 53.79
CA TRP A 85 -40.99 -38.12 53.57
C TRP A 85 -40.72 -39.59 53.28
N LYS A 86 -41.27 -40.51 54.09
CA LYS A 86 -41.14 -41.96 53.89
C LYS A 86 -41.72 -42.42 52.55
N LEU A 87 -42.92 -41.97 52.20
CA LEU A 87 -43.58 -42.31 50.93
C LEU A 87 -42.82 -41.75 49.73
N THR A 88 -42.28 -40.53 49.83
CA THR A 88 -41.50 -39.90 48.76
C THR A 88 -40.19 -40.65 48.50
N PHE A 89 -39.44 -40.99 49.55
CA PHE A 89 -38.22 -41.80 49.42
C PHE A 89 -38.51 -43.23 48.92
N SER A 90 -39.62 -43.83 49.34
CA SER A 90 -40.00 -45.15 48.85
C SER A 90 -40.43 -45.10 47.38
N ARG A 91 -41.15 -44.06 46.96
CA ARG A 91 -41.51 -43.84 45.56
C ARG A 91 -40.28 -43.68 44.66
N PHE A 92 -39.26 -42.95 45.12
CA PHE A 92 -38.06 -42.81 44.30
C PHE A 92 -37.26 -44.10 44.18
N LEU A 93 -37.19 -44.91 45.24
CA LEU A 93 -36.59 -46.24 45.17
C LEU A 93 -37.37 -47.16 44.22
N HIS A 94 -38.70 -47.06 44.23
CA HIS A 94 -39.58 -47.76 43.28
C HIS A 94 -39.32 -47.34 41.84
N ASP A 95 -39.26 -46.03 41.57
CA ASP A 95 -38.97 -45.51 40.23
C ASP A 95 -37.58 -45.96 39.75
N GLN A 96 -36.58 -46.04 40.65
CA GLN A 96 -35.27 -46.59 40.32
C GLN A 96 -35.33 -48.10 39.98
N ALA A 97 -35.92 -48.92 40.85
CA ALA A 97 -36.04 -50.36 40.63
C ALA A 97 -36.77 -50.69 39.33
N ARG A 98 -37.84 -49.93 39.03
CA ARG A 98 -38.60 -50.05 37.79
C ARG A 98 -37.79 -49.71 36.55
N ASN A 99 -37.04 -48.60 36.58
CA ASN A 99 -36.21 -48.19 35.45
C ASN A 99 -35.09 -49.20 35.18
N GLU A 100 -34.45 -49.72 36.23
CA GLU A 100 -33.39 -50.75 36.10
C GLU A 100 -33.96 -52.07 35.56
N MET A 101 -35.14 -52.50 36.06
CA MET A 101 -35.83 -53.68 35.54
C MET A 101 -36.25 -53.52 34.07
N GLU A 102 -36.83 -52.38 33.70
CA GLU A 102 -37.23 -52.07 32.32
C GLU A 102 -36.01 -52.03 31.38
N HIS A 103 -34.88 -51.50 31.84
CA HIS A 103 -33.62 -51.51 31.09
C HIS A 103 -33.15 -52.95 30.79
N LEU A 104 -33.13 -53.83 31.80
CA LEU A 104 -32.78 -55.24 31.63
C LEU A 104 -33.73 -55.95 30.66
N TYR A 105 -35.03 -55.69 30.77
CA TYR A 105 -36.04 -56.28 29.90
C TYR A 105 -35.89 -55.82 28.45
N ASN A 106 -35.64 -54.53 28.24
CA ASN A 106 -35.40 -53.95 26.92
C ASN A 106 -34.11 -54.49 26.31
N TYR A 107 -33.03 -54.61 27.09
CA TYR A 107 -31.78 -55.22 26.66
C TYR A 107 -32.01 -56.67 26.20
N MET A 108 -32.67 -57.50 27.01
CA MET A 108 -32.96 -58.90 26.67
C MET A 108 -33.80 -58.99 25.39
N LYS A 109 -34.85 -58.17 25.25
CA LYS A 109 -35.72 -58.13 24.07
C LYS A 109 -35.00 -57.67 22.80
N GLN A 110 -34.16 -56.63 22.89
CA GLN A 110 -33.39 -56.14 21.74
C GLN A 110 -32.34 -57.17 21.30
N THR A 111 -31.68 -57.82 22.26
CA THR A 111 -30.70 -58.88 22.00
C THR A 111 -31.35 -60.10 21.35
N GLU A 112 -32.52 -60.52 21.85
CA GLU A 112 -33.32 -61.58 21.23
C GLU A 112 -33.73 -61.24 19.78
N GLN A 113 -34.13 -59.98 19.52
CA GLN A 113 -34.47 -59.53 18.16
C GLN A 113 -33.25 -59.50 17.23
N ARG A 114 -32.07 -59.12 17.73
CA ARG A 114 -30.81 -59.17 16.97
C ARG A 114 -30.43 -60.62 16.63
N LEU A 115 -30.61 -61.56 17.57
CA LEU A 115 -30.39 -62.99 17.32
C LEU A 115 -31.38 -63.59 16.32
N LYS A 116 -32.65 -63.15 16.31
CA LYS A 116 -33.65 -63.59 15.31
C LYS A 116 -33.27 -63.24 13.87
N ARG A 117 -32.37 -62.28 13.65
CA ARG A 117 -31.80 -62.01 12.31
C ARG A 117 -30.94 -63.15 11.79
N SER A 118 -30.54 -64.12 12.62
CA SER A 118 -29.87 -65.35 12.16
C SER A 118 -30.69 -66.15 11.15
N GLU A 119 -32.03 -66.04 11.19
CA GLU A 119 -32.90 -66.63 10.17
C GLU A 119 -32.70 -66.00 8.78
N ASN A 120 -32.25 -64.74 8.70
CA ASN A 120 -31.92 -64.10 7.43
C ASN A 120 -30.69 -64.72 6.80
N ILE A 121 -29.70 -65.15 7.59
CA ILE A 121 -28.52 -65.87 7.07
C ILE A 121 -28.98 -67.12 6.32
N LYS A 122 -29.91 -67.91 6.89
CA LYS A 122 -30.45 -69.10 6.21
C LYS A 122 -31.16 -68.75 4.90
N LYS A 123 -31.95 -67.66 4.87
CA LYS A 123 -32.63 -67.18 3.66
C LYS A 123 -31.67 -66.67 2.59
N LEU A 124 -30.58 -66.03 2.99
CA LEU A 124 -29.55 -65.50 2.08
C LEU A 124 -28.67 -66.62 1.52
N VAL A 125 -28.37 -67.65 2.32
CA VAL A 125 -27.64 -68.85 1.88
C VAL A 125 -28.47 -69.68 0.91
N GLN A 126 -29.79 -69.81 1.12
CA GLN A 126 -30.67 -70.60 0.24
C GLN A 126 -30.97 -69.92 -1.11
N LYS A 127 -30.83 -68.59 -1.22
CA LYS A 127 -30.88 -67.88 -2.50
C LYS A 127 -29.52 -67.92 -3.18
N GLU A 128 -29.16 -69.09 -3.71
CA GLU A 128 -27.88 -69.39 -4.40
C GLU A 128 -27.57 -68.58 -5.68
N SER A 129 -28.18 -67.41 -5.91
CA SER A 129 -27.99 -66.70 -7.19
C SER A 129 -27.90 -65.18 -7.14
N SER A 130 -27.99 -64.52 -5.97
CA SER A 130 -27.99 -63.04 -5.97
C SER A 130 -27.50 -62.33 -4.70
N SER A 131 -27.26 -63.03 -3.59
CA SER A 131 -26.69 -62.38 -2.39
C SER A 131 -25.17 -62.34 -2.50
N SER A 132 -24.57 -61.16 -2.34
CA SER A 132 -23.11 -61.03 -2.37
C SER A 132 -22.53 -61.76 -1.16
N ASN A 133 -21.42 -62.49 -1.32
CA ASN A 133 -20.66 -63.06 -0.19
C ASN A 133 -20.37 -62.01 0.91
N SER A 134 -20.35 -60.73 0.54
CA SER A 134 -20.24 -59.58 1.44
C SER A 134 -21.39 -59.47 2.44
N ASP A 135 -22.63 -59.62 1.97
CA ASP A 135 -23.83 -59.41 2.80
C ASP A 135 -23.92 -60.51 3.87
N VAL A 136 -23.62 -61.74 3.47
CA VAL A 136 -23.62 -62.91 4.37
C VAL A 136 -22.51 -62.82 5.41
N LEU A 137 -21.31 -62.39 5.03
CA LEU A 137 -20.19 -62.22 5.97
C LEU A 137 -20.44 -61.08 6.97
N GLN A 138 -21.07 -59.99 6.52
CA GLN A 138 -21.43 -58.87 7.39
C GLN A 138 -22.52 -59.26 8.39
N GLU A 139 -23.54 -60.01 7.95
CA GLU A 139 -24.63 -60.45 8.82
C GLU A 139 -24.16 -61.55 9.80
N LEU A 140 -23.26 -62.45 9.37
CA LEU A 140 -22.58 -63.41 10.24
C LEU A 140 -21.73 -62.72 11.32
N SER A 141 -20.95 -61.69 10.94
CA SER A 141 -20.18 -60.89 11.91
C SER A 141 -21.07 -60.23 12.95
N SER A 142 -22.15 -59.58 12.50
CA SER A 142 -23.08 -58.91 13.41
C SER A 142 -23.70 -59.87 14.42
N ILE A 143 -23.95 -61.13 14.06
CA ILE A 143 -24.54 -62.12 14.97
C ILE A 143 -23.49 -62.72 15.90
N MET A 144 -22.27 -62.96 15.41
CA MET A 144 -21.17 -63.42 16.26
C MET A 144 -20.80 -62.39 17.34
N ASP A 145 -20.87 -61.09 17.01
CA ASP A 145 -20.70 -60.02 18.00
C ASP A 145 -21.80 -60.06 19.08
N VAL A 146 -23.05 -60.33 18.70
CA VAL A 146 -24.18 -60.49 19.65
C VAL A 146 -23.96 -61.70 20.55
N LEU A 147 -23.53 -62.83 20.01
CA LEU A 147 -23.25 -64.04 20.78
C LEU A 147 -22.09 -63.82 21.77
N ARG A 148 -21.06 -63.07 21.37
CA ARG A 148 -19.97 -62.65 22.26
C ARG A 148 -20.48 -61.73 23.38
N GLU A 149 -21.29 -60.73 23.03
CA GLU A 149 -21.92 -59.80 23.98
C GLU A 149 -22.74 -60.54 25.06
N ILE A 150 -23.51 -61.57 24.66
CA ILE A 150 -24.28 -62.41 25.59
C ILE A 150 -23.35 -63.17 26.54
N ARG A 151 -22.29 -63.83 26.04
CA ARG A 151 -21.32 -64.57 26.89
C ARG A 151 -20.59 -63.67 27.87
N GLU A 152 -20.18 -62.47 27.44
CA GLU A 152 -19.52 -61.51 28.33
C GLU A 152 -20.47 -61.07 29.44
N LYS A 153 -21.73 -60.79 29.10
CA LYS A 153 -22.77 -60.39 30.05
C LYS A 153 -23.22 -61.52 30.98
N GLU A 154 -23.16 -62.78 30.55
CA GLU A 154 -23.53 -63.94 31.36
C GLU A 154 -22.79 -63.98 32.71
N SER A 155 -21.50 -63.62 32.72
CA SER A 155 -20.69 -63.60 33.94
C SER A 155 -21.06 -62.50 34.95
N GLY A 156 -21.75 -61.43 34.51
CA GLY A 156 -22.02 -60.23 35.30
C GLY A 156 -23.50 -59.90 35.49
N ILE A 157 -24.41 -60.56 34.77
CA ILE A 157 -25.86 -60.25 34.77
C ILE A 157 -26.50 -60.41 36.15
N GLU A 158 -26.01 -61.35 36.97
CA GLU A 158 -26.47 -61.53 38.36
C GLU A 158 -26.18 -60.32 39.24
N GLN A 159 -25.10 -59.59 38.96
CA GLN A 159 -24.78 -58.35 39.69
C GLN A 159 -25.73 -57.21 39.32
N GLU A 160 -26.44 -57.31 38.18
CA GLU A 160 -27.45 -56.35 37.73
C GLU A 160 -28.87 -56.77 38.15
N ILE A 161 -29.18 -58.08 38.15
CA ILE A 161 -30.51 -58.60 38.55
C ILE A 161 -30.72 -58.56 40.08
N CYS A 162 -29.72 -58.95 40.87
CA CYS A 162 -29.88 -59.04 42.34
C CYS A 162 -30.26 -57.69 43.00
N PRO A 163 -29.59 -56.56 42.72
CA PRO A 163 -29.94 -55.27 43.33
C PRO A 163 -31.37 -54.84 43.05
N VAL A 164 -31.87 -55.10 41.83
CA VAL A 164 -33.25 -54.79 41.43
C VAL A 164 -34.24 -55.60 42.27
N LEU A 165 -34.00 -56.91 42.43
CA LEU A 165 -34.83 -57.77 43.28
C LEU A 165 -34.80 -57.34 44.76
N ASP A 166 -33.62 -56.98 45.27
CA ASP A 166 -33.44 -56.51 46.65
C ASP A 166 -34.16 -55.16 46.89
N MET A 167 -34.16 -54.24 45.92
CA MET A 167 -34.95 -53.00 45.97
C MET A 167 -36.44 -53.28 46.08
N TYR A 168 -36.98 -54.18 45.25
CA TYR A 168 -38.39 -54.56 45.31
C TYR A 168 -38.75 -55.26 46.63
N SER A 169 -37.88 -56.13 47.15
CA SER A 169 -38.07 -56.74 48.47
C SER A 169 -38.07 -55.71 49.61
N MET A 170 -37.25 -54.65 49.50
CA MET A 170 -37.26 -53.55 50.47
C MET A 170 -38.55 -52.73 50.40
N LEU A 171 -39.03 -52.44 49.19
CA LEU A 171 -40.30 -51.71 48.96
C LEU A 171 -41.49 -52.48 49.53
N GLU A 172 -41.55 -53.79 49.31
CA GLU A 172 -42.57 -54.68 49.89
C GLU A 172 -42.58 -54.60 51.42
N ARG A 173 -41.41 -54.52 52.05
CA ARG A 173 -41.28 -54.47 53.51
C ARG A 173 -41.74 -53.13 54.10
N PHE A 174 -41.47 -52.00 53.45
CA PHE A 174 -41.73 -50.67 54.02
C PHE A 174 -43.05 -50.02 53.58
N VAL A 175 -43.54 -50.32 52.37
CA VAL A 175 -44.76 -49.73 51.77
C VAL A 175 -45.90 -50.73 51.69
N GLY A 176 -45.60 -52.04 51.71
CA GLY A 176 -46.57 -53.12 51.53
C GLY A 176 -46.85 -53.40 50.04
N THR A 177 -47.36 -54.59 49.75
CA THR A 177 -47.58 -55.11 48.38
C THR A 177 -48.67 -54.38 47.59
N GLN A 178 -49.48 -53.50 48.20
CA GLN A 178 -50.56 -52.79 47.52
C GLN A 178 -50.11 -51.61 46.65
N GLY A 179 -48.82 -51.26 46.65
CA GLY A 179 -48.25 -50.19 45.82
C GLY A 179 -47.65 -50.64 44.49
N LEU A 180 -47.44 -51.95 44.30
CA LEU A 180 -46.85 -52.54 43.08
C LEU A 180 -47.98 -52.96 42.13
N GLY A 181 -47.89 -52.63 40.85
CA GLY A 181 -48.88 -53.10 39.87
C GLY A 181 -48.71 -54.60 39.58
N ASP A 182 -49.80 -55.32 39.32
CA ASP A 182 -49.79 -56.77 39.08
C ASP A 182 -48.77 -57.19 37.98
N GLN A 183 -48.69 -56.41 36.89
CA GLN A 183 -47.72 -56.65 35.80
C GLN A 183 -46.25 -56.44 36.21
N GLU A 184 -45.99 -55.52 37.15
CA GLU A 184 -44.64 -55.25 37.62
C GLU A 184 -44.14 -56.39 38.51
N ASN A 185 -45.04 -56.95 39.32
CA ASN A 185 -44.76 -58.13 40.13
C ASN A 185 -44.51 -59.38 39.26
N ASP A 186 -45.33 -59.61 38.23
CA ASP A 186 -45.11 -60.72 37.28
C ASP A 186 -43.76 -60.59 36.54
N ASN A 187 -43.39 -59.37 36.13
CA ASN A 187 -42.12 -59.11 35.45
C ASN A 187 -40.91 -59.33 36.37
N LYS A 188 -41.02 -58.99 37.65
CA LYS A 188 -40.01 -59.25 38.68
C LYS A 188 -39.77 -60.76 38.84
N GLU A 189 -40.84 -61.55 38.94
CA GLU A 189 -40.75 -63.01 39.16
C GLU A 189 -40.13 -63.75 37.95
N VAL A 190 -40.42 -63.28 36.73
CA VAL A 190 -40.00 -63.96 35.49
C VAL A 190 -38.68 -63.42 34.93
N LEU A 191 -38.08 -62.38 35.52
CA LEU A 191 -36.86 -61.73 35.01
C LEU A 191 -35.68 -62.70 34.81
N ARG A 192 -35.44 -63.58 35.80
CA ARG A 192 -34.38 -64.60 35.75
C ARG A 192 -34.63 -65.62 34.65
N TYR A 193 -35.85 -66.15 34.59
CA TYR A 193 -36.26 -67.12 33.58
C TYR A 193 -36.13 -66.57 32.15
N ARG A 194 -36.41 -65.28 31.96
CA ARG A 194 -36.26 -64.63 30.64
C ARG A 194 -34.80 -64.55 30.18
N TRP A 195 -33.86 -64.33 31.10
CA TRP A 195 -32.43 -64.38 30.80
C TRP A 195 -31.99 -65.79 30.40
N GLU A 196 -32.41 -66.81 31.17
CA GLU A 196 -32.13 -68.22 30.87
C GLU A 196 -32.65 -68.60 29.47
N CYS A 197 -33.88 -68.19 29.12
CA CYS A 197 -34.44 -68.42 27.78
C CYS A 197 -33.62 -67.76 26.65
N LEU A 198 -33.03 -66.58 26.91
CA LEU A 198 -32.18 -65.89 25.93
C LEU A 198 -30.85 -66.60 25.73
N VAL A 199 -30.25 -67.12 26.81
CA VAL A 199 -29.01 -67.91 26.75
C VAL A 199 -29.26 -69.22 26.00
N ASP A 200 -30.32 -69.95 26.34
CA ASP A 200 -30.73 -71.18 25.63
C ASP A 200 -30.95 -70.91 24.12
N TYR A 201 -31.55 -69.78 23.78
CA TYR A 201 -31.74 -69.39 22.39
C TYR A 201 -30.40 -69.05 21.68
N ALA A 202 -29.48 -68.38 22.38
CA ALA A 202 -28.15 -68.08 21.88
C ALA A 202 -27.32 -69.34 21.63
N GLU A 203 -27.42 -70.36 22.49
CA GLU A 203 -26.76 -71.67 22.29
C GLU A 203 -27.29 -72.38 21.04
N ARG A 204 -28.62 -72.44 20.85
CA ARG A 204 -29.20 -73.01 19.63
C ARG A 204 -28.72 -72.32 18.37
N VAL A 205 -28.68 -70.98 18.36
CA VAL A 205 -28.16 -70.21 17.22
C VAL A 205 -26.66 -70.46 17.00
N THR A 206 -25.89 -70.70 18.07
CA THR A 206 -24.46 -71.03 17.97
C THR A 206 -24.24 -72.38 17.27
N ASP A 207 -25.00 -73.40 17.66
CA ASP A 207 -24.92 -74.73 17.05
C ASP A 207 -25.29 -74.70 15.56
N GLU A 208 -26.35 -73.99 15.20
CA GLU A 208 -26.78 -73.83 13.81
C GLU A 208 -25.76 -73.09 12.93
N LEU A 209 -25.03 -72.12 13.49
CA LEU A 209 -24.03 -71.35 12.76
C LEU A 209 -22.70 -72.11 12.61
N SER A 210 -22.38 -73.03 13.52
CA SER A 210 -21.12 -73.79 13.50
C SER A 210 -20.92 -74.59 12.20
N GLU A 211 -21.97 -75.26 11.71
CA GLU A 211 -21.93 -76.02 10.44
C GLU A 211 -21.69 -75.09 9.23
N LEU A 212 -22.32 -73.92 9.26
CA LEU A 212 -22.24 -72.95 8.19
C LEU A 212 -20.86 -72.26 8.15
N GLN A 213 -20.29 -71.96 9.33
CA GLN A 213 -18.98 -71.35 9.52
C GLN A 213 -17.85 -72.13 8.84
N GLU A 214 -17.87 -73.46 8.91
CA GLU A 214 -16.79 -74.28 8.33
C GLU A 214 -16.76 -74.20 6.80
N SER A 215 -17.95 -74.20 6.17
CA SER A 215 -18.08 -74.07 4.71
C SER A 215 -17.61 -72.70 4.20
N PHE A 216 -17.96 -71.62 4.92
CA PHE A 216 -17.55 -70.26 4.58
C PHE A 216 -16.06 -70.02 4.80
N LYS A 217 -15.49 -70.57 5.87
CA LYS A 217 -14.05 -70.50 6.13
C LYS A 217 -13.23 -71.11 4.99
N ARG A 218 -13.66 -72.26 4.45
CA ARG A 218 -13.00 -72.88 3.28
C ARG A 218 -13.11 -72.02 2.01
N LYS A 219 -14.29 -71.43 1.77
CA LYS A 219 -14.52 -70.51 0.64
C LYS A 219 -13.66 -69.26 0.74
N LEU A 220 -13.63 -68.62 1.92
CA LEU A 220 -12.82 -67.44 2.19
C LEU A 220 -11.32 -67.69 1.95
N LEU A 221 -10.78 -68.82 2.41
CA LEU A 221 -9.37 -69.16 2.19
C LEU A 221 -9.02 -69.37 0.71
N ARG A 222 -9.96 -69.84 -0.12
CA ARG A 222 -9.77 -69.93 -1.57
C ARG A 222 -9.80 -68.54 -2.21
N ASP A 223 -10.80 -67.75 -1.87
CA ASP A 223 -10.99 -66.39 -2.42
C ASP A 223 -9.79 -65.48 -2.07
N ILE A 224 -9.22 -65.61 -0.87
CA ILE A 224 -7.98 -64.91 -0.46
C ILE A 224 -6.80 -65.29 -1.35
N LYS A 225 -6.61 -66.59 -1.64
CA LYS A 225 -5.51 -67.05 -2.52
C LYS A 225 -5.66 -66.52 -3.94
N GLU A 226 -6.88 -66.49 -4.48
CA GLU A 226 -7.17 -65.91 -5.79
C GLU A 226 -6.92 -64.40 -5.79
N PHE A 227 -7.31 -63.70 -4.72
CA PHE A 227 -7.11 -62.26 -4.59
C PHE A 227 -5.63 -61.86 -4.47
N VAL A 228 -4.79 -62.66 -3.80
CA VAL A 228 -3.32 -62.44 -3.78
C VAL A 228 -2.76 -62.43 -5.20
N ASN A 229 -3.19 -63.36 -6.06
CA ASN A 229 -2.77 -63.40 -7.46
C ASN A 229 -3.31 -62.21 -8.26
N ASP A 230 -4.59 -61.85 -8.09
CA ASP A 230 -5.20 -60.68 -8.75
C ASP A 230 -4.45 -59.37 -8.41
N VAL A 231 -4.05 -59.17 -7.15
CA VAL A 231 -3.28 -58.00 -6.72
C VAL A 231 -1.91 -57.93 -7.41
N ILE A 232 -1.25 -59.07 -7.61
CA ILE A 232 0.05 -59.14 -8.32
C ILE A 232 -0.14 -58.82 -9.81
N VAL A 233 -1.16 -59.41 -10.45
CA VAL A 233 -1.48 -59.14 -11.86
C VAL A 233 -1.82 -57.67 -12.07
N PHE A 234 -2.65 -57.09 -11.19
CA PHE A 234 -3.00 -55.68 -11.21
C PHE A 234 -1.77 -54.78 -11.08
N ARG A 235 -0.83 -55.12 -10.19
CA ARG A 235 0.41 -54.35 -10.03
C ARG A 235 1.26 -54.38 -11.30
N ASN A 236 1.40 -55.55 -11.93
CA ASN A 236 2.17 -55.67 -13.16
C ASN A 236 1.53 -54.87 -14.30
N ASP A 237 0.20 -54.88 -14.40
CA ASP A 237 -0.53 -54.06 -15.37
C ASP A 237 -0.39 -52.56 -15.09
N PHE A 238 -0.44 -52.15 -13.81
CA PHE A 238 -0.22 -50.76 -13.41
C PHE A 238 1.19 -50.25 -13.78
N VAL A 239 2.22 -51.09 -13.67
CA VAL A 239 3.59 -50.71 -14.06
C VAL A 239 3.74 -50.65 -15.59
N ALA A 240 3.11 -51.59 -16.32
CA ALA A 240 3.25 -51.68 -17.77
C ALA A 240 2.37 -50.68 -18.55
N ASN A 241 1.13 -50.47 -18.10
CA ASN A 241 0.09 -49.69 -18.79
C ASN A 241 -0.37 -48.46 -18.02
N GLY A 242 0.25 -48.17 -16.87
CA GLY A 242 -0.13 -47.07 -16.00
C GLY A 242 0.11 -45.67 -16.56
N PRO A 243 -0.20 -44.64 -15.74
CA PRO A 243 0.04 -43.23 -16.06
C PRO A 243 1.52 -42.82 -15.99
N MET A 244 2.43 -43.75 -15.68
CA MET A 244 3.87 -43.54 -15.58
C MET A 244 4.64 -43.93 -16.85
N VAL A 245 3.95 -44.44 -17.88
CA VAL A 245 4.60 -44.84 -19.13
C VAL A 245 5.18 -43.60 -19.83
N PRO A 246 6.46 -43.61 -20.23
CA PRO A 246 7.09 -42.45 -20.86
C PRO A 246 6.47 -42.13 -22.22
N GLY A 247 6.31 -40.83 -22.52
CA GLY A 247 5.87 -40.33 -23.83
C GLY A 247 4.35 -40.24 -24.05
N ILE A 248 3.54 -40.39 -23.00
CA ILE A 248 2.08 -40.16 -23.08
C ILE A 248 1.73 -38.71 -22.80
N SER A 249 0.68 -38.19 -23.44
CA SER A 249 0.19 -36.84 -23.15
C SER A 249 -0.43 -36.78 -21.75
N PRO A 250 -0.38 -35.63 -21.06
CA PRO A 250 -0.94 -35.49 -19.72
C PRO A 250 -2.43 -35.81 -19.65
N LYS A 251 -3.20 -35.47 -20.69
CA LYS A 251 -4.64 -35.82 -20.79
C LYS A 251 -4.85 -37.34 -20.82
N VAL A 252 -4.06 -38.07 -21.62
CA VAL A 252 -4.12 -39.54 -21.67
C VAL A 252 -3.64 -40.17 -20.36
N ALA A 253 -2.67 -39.56 -19.69
CA ALA A 253 -2.18 -40.04 -18.40
C ALA A 253 -3.24 -39.89 -17.29
N VAL A 254 -4.02 -38.79 -17.28
CA VAL A 254 -5.15 -38.59 -16.36
C VAL A 254 -6.24 -39.64 -16.59
N ASP A 255 -6.57 -39.94 -17.85
CA ASP A 255 -7.56 -40.97 -18.17
C ASP A 255 -7.12 -42.37 -17.71
N ARG A 256 -5.84 -42.71 -17.93
CA ARG A 256 -5.25 -43.95 -17.41
C ARG A 256 -5.27 -43.97 -15.88
N LEU A 257 -4.91 -42.87 -15.24
CA LEU A 257 -4.94 -42.75 -13.78
C LEU A 257 -6.35 -42.97 -13.23
N ARG A 258 -7.38 -42.38 -13.85
CA ARG A 258 -8.79 -42.56 -13.46
C ARG A 258 -9.20 -44.02 -13.54
N ARG A 259 -8.89 -44.69 -14.66
CA ARG A 259 -9.15 -46.12 -14.83
C ARG A 259 -8.50 -46.96 -13.72
N PHE A 260 -7.21 -46.76 -13.46
CA PHE A 260 -6.50 -47.51 -12.41
C PHE A 260 -6.98 -47.15 -10.99
N HIS A 261 -7.54 -45.95 -10.78
CA HIS A 261 -8.18 -45.57 -9.52
C HIS A 261 -9.48 -46.36 -9.28
N GLU A 262 -10.36 -46.42 -10.29
CA GLU A 262 -11.59 -47.22 -10.24
C GLU A 262 -11.29 -48.71 -10.03
N GLU A 263 -10.31 -49.24 -10.75
CA GLU A 263 -9.85 -50.63 -10.60
C GLU A 263 -9.21 -50.91 -9.23
N TYR A 264 -8.55 -49.92 -8.62
CA TYR A 264 -8.03 -50.00 -7.26
C TYR A 264 -9.15 -50.00 -6.23
N GLU A 265 -10.16 -49.12 -6.35
CA GLU A 265 -11.29 -49.07 -5.41
C GLU A 265 -12.03 -50.40 -5.31
N ILE A 266 -12.25 -51.07 -6.45
CA ILE A 266 -12.90 -52.39 -6.49
C ILE A 266 -12.10 -53.40 -5.64
N ARG A 267 -10.77 -53.35 -5.73
CA ARG A 267 -9.87 -54.24 -4.99
C ARG A 267 -9.72 -53.84 -3.52
N GLU A 268 -9.78 -52.55 -3.20
CA GLU A 268 -9.79 -52.07 -1.82
C GLU A 268 -11.07 -52.51 -1.09
N ARG A 269 -12.23 -52.50 -1.76
CA ARG A 269 -13.47 -53.05 -1.22
C ARG A 269 -13.37 -54.55 -0.96
N LYS A 270 -12.78 -55.33 -1.88
CA LYS A 270 -12.49 -56.76 -1.67
C LYS A 270 -11.51 -57.01 -0.52
N PHE A 271 -10.44 -56.22 -0.42
CA PHE A 271 -9.48 -56.30 0.68
C PHE A 271 -10.16 -56.09 2.04
N ASN A 272 -11.01 -55.06 2.18
CA ASN A 272 -11.74 -54.81 3.42
C ASN A 272 -12.70 -55.97 3.75
N LEU A 273 -13.40 -56.52 2.73
CA LEU A 273 -14.27 -57.67 2.92
C LEU A 273 -13.50 -58.90 3.43
N TYR A 274 -12.38 -59.23 2.81
CA TYR A 274 -11.59 -60.39 3.23
C TYR A 274 -10.94 -60.18 4.59
N ARG A 275 -10.48 -58.95 4.90
CA ARG A 275 -9.96 -58.60 6.22
C ARG A 275 -11.00 -58.80 7.32
N ASN A 276 -12.24 -58.34 7.08
CA ASN A 276 -13.34 -58.55 8.02
C ASN A 276 -13.65 -60.05 8.19
N GLY A 277 -13.56 -60.83 7.10
CA GLY A 277 -13.70 -62.29 7.15
C GLY A 277 -12.57 -62.98 7.94
N GLU A 278 -11.31 -62.55 7.74
CA GLU A 278 -10.15 -63.09 8.47
C GLU A 278 -10.26 -62.79 9.98
N GLU A 279 -10.69 -61.58 10.34
CA GLU A 279 -10.94 -61.18 11.73
C GLU A 279 -12.08 -61.99 12.36
N LEU A 280 -13.18 -62.17 11.63
CA LEU A 280 -14.34 -62.95 12.07
C LEU A 280 -14.00 -64.40 12.44
N PHE A 281 -13.11 -65.03 11.67
CA PHE A 281 -12.68 -66.42 11.89
C PHE A 281 -11.38 -66.54 12.70
N ALA A 282 -10.88 -65.44 13.28
CA ALA A 282 -9.60 -65.36 13.99
C ALA A 282 -8.43 -65.99 13.19
N LEU A 283 -8.42 -65.75 11.88
CA LEU A 283 -7.33 -66.13 10.98
C LEU A 283 -6.21 -65.10 11.06
N GLN A 284 -4.98 -65.51 10.71
CA GLN A 284 -3.88 -64.55 10.60
C GLN A 284 -4.15 -63.57 9.43
N PRO A 285 -4.08 -62.25 9.65
CA PRO A 285 -4.33 -61.26 8.61
C PRO A 285 -3.34 -61.40 7.45
N THR A 286 -3.85 -61.52 6.22
CA THR A 286 -3.01 -61.58 5.02
C THR A 286 -2.52 -60.18 4.65
N ILE A 287 -1.22 -60.04 4.40
CA ILE A 287 -0.59 -58.75 4.05
C ILE A 287 -0.46 -58.64 2.53
N TYR A 288 -0.94 -57.53 1.97
CA TYR A 288 -0.89 -57.23 0.53
C TYR A 288 0.07 -56.06 0.25
N PRO A 289 1.40 -56.29 0.17
CA PRO A 289 2.38 -55.22 0.00
C PRO A 289 2.22 -54.45 -1.32
N GLU A 290 1.87 -55.14 -2.42
CA GLU A 290 1.72 -54.51 -3.74
C GLU A 290 0.47 -53.61 -3.85
N LEU A 291 -0.62 -53.97 -3.16
CA LEU A 291 -1.81 -53.12 -3.07
C LEU A 291 -1.51 -51.83 -2.29
N ALA A 292 -0.79 -51.95 -1.16
CA ALA A 292 -0.38 -50.81 -0.34
C ALA A 292 0.60 -49.86 -1.07
N LYS A 293 1.52 -50.40 -1.88
CA LYS A 293 2.40 -49.61 -2.75
C LYS A 293 1.58 -48.86 -3.81
N THR A 294 0.67 -49.54 -4.48
CA THR A 294 -0.18 -48.94 -5.52
C THR A 294 -1.06 -47.83 -4.96
N LYS A 295 -1.62 -47.99 -3.75
CA LYS A 295 -2.35 -46.91 -3.05
C LYS A 295 -1.50 -45.65 -2.88
N LYS A 296 -0.27 -45.81 -2.39
CA LYS A 296 0.64 -44.67 -2.16
C LYS A 296 1.01 -43.98 -3.47
N GLU A 297 1.29 -44.74 -4.52
CA GLU A 297 1.65 -44.19 -5.83
C GLU A 297 0.45 -43.51 -6.51
N LEU A 298 -0.75 -44.08 -6.45
CA LEU A 298 -1.97 -43.47 -6.98
C LEU A 298 -2.27 -42.11 -6.32
N LEU A 299 -2.14 -42.02 -5.00
CA LEU A 299 -2.32 -40.75 -4.28
C LEU A 299 -1.31 -39.68 -4.71
N LEU A 300 -0.05 -40.08 -4.94
CA LEU A 300 1.01 -39.18 -5.41
C LEU A 300 0.79 -38.76 -6.87
N LEU A 301 0.39 -39.68 -7.74
CA LEU A 301 0.07 -39.42 -9.15
C LEU A 301 -1.13 -38.51 -9.31
N ASP A 302 -2.18 -38.69 -8.49
CA ASP A 302 -3.37 -37.84 -8.48
C ASP A 302 -3.02 -36.39 -8.13
N GLN A 303 -2.16 -36.16 -7.14
CA GLN A 303 -1.67 -34.82 -6.82
C GLN A 303 -0.87 -34.20 -7.98
N LEU A 304 0.01 -34.98 -8.61
CA LEU A 304 0.85 -34.52 -9.72
C LEU A 304 0.01 -34.14 -10.95
N TYR A 305 -0.85 -35.05 -11.43
CA TYR A 305 -1.59 -34.87 -12.66
C TYR A 305 -2.76 -33.87 -12.53
N LYS A 306 -3.29 -33.65 -11.31
CA LYS A 306 -4.19 -32.51 -11.05
C LYS A 306 -3.47 -31.18 -11.30
N LEU A 307 -2.30 -30.98 -10.69
CA LEU A 307 -1.51 -29.77 -10.91
C LEU A 307 -1.07 -29.65 -12.37
N TYR A 308 -0.67 -30.75 -13.01
CA TYR A 308 -0.28 -30.73 -14.42
C TYR A 308 -1.45 -30.26 -15.29
N THR A 309 -2.64 -30.83 -15.11
CA THR A 309 -3.84 -30.44 -15.88
C THR A 309 -4.20 -28.97 -15.63
N ASP A 310 -4.18 -28.51 -14.38
CA ASP A 310 -4.41 -27.11 -14.02
C ASP A 310 -3.46 -26.18 -14.81
N VAL A 311 -2.16 -26.53 -14.87
CA VAL A 311 -1.13 -25.74 -15.58
C VAL A 311 -1.38 -25.73 -17.09
N ILE A 312 -1.63 -26.89 -17.70
CA ILE A 312 -1.88 -26.97 -19.16
C ILE A 312 -3.13 -26.17 -19.54
N ASP A 313 -4.24 -26.39 -18.83
CA ASP A 313 -5.51 -25.73 -19.19
C ASP A 313 -5.38 -24.21 -19.00
N THR A 314 -4.72 -23.77 -17.93
CA THR A 314 -4.45 -22.34 -17.71
C THR A 314 -3.55 -21.74 -18.80
N ILE A 315 -2.51 -22.45 -19.25
CA ILE A 315 -1.64 -22.00 -20.34
C ILE A 315 -2.42 -21.93 -21.66
N GLU A 316 -3.27 -22.91 -21.96
CA GLU A 316 -4.12 -22.92 -23.16
C GLU A 316 -5.13 -21.77 -23.14
N ASP A 317 -5.69 -21.43 -21.98
CA ASP A 317 -6.53 -20.24 -21.82
C ASP A 317 -5.74 -18.95 -22.10
N TRP A 318 -4.51 -18.85 -21.57
CA TRP A 318 -3.64 -17.69 -21.81
C TRP A 318 -3.27 -17.51 -23.28
N LYS A 319 -3.03 -18.61 -24.01
CA LYS A 319 -2.74 -18.58 -25.45
C LYS A 319 -3.85 -17.91 -26.27
N GLN A 320 -5.09 -17.92 -25.79
CA GLN A 320 -6.25 -17.34 -26.49
C GLN A 320 -6.41 -15.84 -26.25
N ILE A 321 -5.67 -15.24 -25.32
CA ILE A 321 -5.79 -13.83 -24.96
C ILE A 321 -5.23 -12.94 -26.08
N GLU A 322 -5.99 -11.91 -26.43
CA GLU A 322 -5.60 -10.83 -27.35
C GLU A 322 -4.47 -10.00 -26.74
N TRP A 323 -3.41 -9.70 -27.52
CA TRP A 323 -2.21 -9.03 -27.01
C TRP A 323 -2.49 -7.69 -26.32
N GLU A 324 -3.46 -6.91 -26.81
CA GLU A 324 -3.83 -5.63 -26.19
C GLU A 324 -4.34 -5.79 -24.74
N ARG A 325 -4.97 -6.93 -24.42
CA ARG A 325 -5.48 -7.26 -23.09
C ARG A 325 -4.44 -7.93 -22.19
N VAL A 326 -3.33 -8.41 -22.77
CA VAL A 326 -2.28 -9.09 -22.00
C VAL A 326 -1.69 -8.16 -20.94
N ARG A 327 -1.59 -6.85 -21.20
CA ARG A 327 -1.10 -5.87 -20.23
C ARG A 327 -1.87 -5.89 -18.91
N ASP A 328 -3.20 -6.04 -18.97
CA ASP A 328 -4.05 -6.01 -17.78
C ASP A 328 -4.04 -7.34 -17.02
N GLU A 329 -3.75 -8.44 -17.71
CA GLU A 329 -3.76 -9.80 -17.15
C GLU A 329 -2.39 -10.32 -16.72
N ILE A 330 -1.27 -9.68 -17.10
CA ILE A 330 0.10 -10.13 -16.79
C ILE A 330 0.33 -10.33 -15.29
N ASP A 331 -0.17 -9.43 -14.44
CA ASP A 331 0.02 -9.53 -12.98
C ASP A 331 -0.71 -10.77 -12.43
N SER A 332 -1.93 -11.04 -12.91
CA SER A 332 -2.72 -12.24 -12.60
C SER A 332 -2.02 -13.52 -13.10
N MET A 333 -1.38 -13.47 -14.28
CA MET A 333 -0.58 -14.59 -14.80
C MET A 333 0.65 -14.88 -13.94
N ALA A 334 1.35 -13.83 -13.47
CA ALA A 334 2.50 -13.95 -12.59
C ALA A 334 2.13 -14.59 -11.24
N GLU A 335 1.06 -14.13 -10.60
CA GLU A 335 0.56 -14.71 -9.35
C GLU A 335 0.18 -16.19 -9.50
N LYS A 336 -0.52 -16.53 -10.59
CA LYS A 336 -0.89 -17.93 -10.89
C LYS A 336 0.33 -18.81 -11.13
N THR A 337 1.31 -18.32 -11.89
CA THR A 337 2.55 -19.06 -12.16
C THR A 337 3.36 -19.29 -10.90
N GLU A 338 3.46 -18.29 -10.02
CA GLU A 338 4.12 -18.45 -8.72
C GLU A 338 3.36 -19.43 -7.80
N SER A 339 2.03 -19.40 -7.82
CA SER A 339 1.20 -20.40 -7.13
C SER A 339 1.46 -21.82 -7.64
N PHE A 340 1.58 -22.02 -8.96
CA PHE A 340 1.97 -23.30 -9.55
C PHE A 340 3.37 -23.74 -9.14
N ALA A 341 4.36 -22.83 -9.15
CA ALA A 341 5.71 -23.11 -8.69
C ALA A 341 5.76 -23.51 -7.21
N MET A 342 5.00 -22.82 -6.35
CA MET A 342 4.89 -23.15 -4.92
C MET A 342 4.23 -24.52 -4.71
N ARG A 343 3.14 -24.82 -5.43
CA ARG A 343 2.46 -26.13 -5.38
C ARG A 343 3.41 -27.24 -5.85
N CYS A 344 4.14 -27.02 -6.95
CA CYS A 344 5.14 -27.95 -7.48
C CYS A 344 6.32 -28.19 -6.50
N LYS A 345 6.76 -27.15 -5.77
CA LYS A 345 7.84 -27.25 -4.76
C LYS A 345 7.41 -28.00 -3.50
N LYS A 346 6.16 -27.84 -3.06
CA LYS A 346 5.57 -28.50 -1.88
C LYS A 346 5.31 -30.01 -2.10
N MET A 347 5.39 -30.49 -3.34
CA MET A 347 5.21 -31.91 -3.67
C MET A 347 6.27 -32.80 -2.98
N PRO A 348 5.89 -34.02 -2.52
CA PRO A 348 6.81 -34.98 -1.93
C PRO A 348 8.02 -35.31 -2.82
N GLY A 349 9.21 -35.44 -2.21
CA GLY A 349 10.47 -35.66 -2.94
C GLY A 349 10.48 -36.87 -3.88
N LYS A 350 9.73 -37.93 -3.58
CA LYS A 350 9.60 -39.13 -4.44
C LYS A 350 8.99 -38.85 -5.82
N LEU A 351 8.21 -37.76 -5.95
CA LEU A 351 7.65 -37.34 -7.24
C LEU A 351 8.70 -36.73 -8.16
N ARG A 352 9.80 -36.22 -7.61
CA ARG A 352 10.81 -35.46 -8.36
C ARG A 352 11.61 -36.31 -9.34
N ASP A 353 11.69 -37.61 -9.06
CA ASP A 353 12.40 -38.55 -9.92
C ASP A 353 11.59 -38.87 -11.20
N TRP A 354 10.28 -38.61 -11.19
CA TRP A 354 9.38 -38.94 -12.28
C TRP A 354 9.49 -37.92 -13.41
N ASP A 355 9.45 -38.39 -14.66
CA ASP A 355 9.63 -37.53 -15.83
C ASP A 355 8.48 -36.53 -16.00
N ALA A 356 7.25 -36.92 -15.67
CA ALA A 356 6.09 -36.01 -15.66
C ALA A 356 6.27 -34.83 -14.69
N TYR A 357 6.96 -35.02 -13.56
CA TYR A 357 7.29 -33.92 -12.65
C TYR A 357 8.34 -33.00 -13.24
N LYS A 358 9.39 -33.56 -13.85
CA LYS A 358 10.47 -32.77 -14.48
C LYS A 358 9.93 -31.91 -15.62
N ASP A 359 9.06 -32.48 -16.45
CA ASP A 359 8.40 -31.79 -17.56
C ASP A 359 7.46 -30.68 -17.07
N LEU A 360 6.59 -30.97 -16.08
CA LEU A 360 5.75 -29.95 -15.45
C LEU A 360 6.59 -28.81 -14.84
N LYS A 361 7.67 -29.17 -14.12
CA LYS A 361 8.56 -28.19 -13.53
C LYS A 361 9.24 -27.33 -14.60
N GLN A 362 9.73 -27.96 -15.67
CA GLN A 362 10.34 -27.25 -16.79
C GLN A 362 9.37 -26.25 -17.40
N GLN A 363 8.12 -26.64 -17.67
CA GLN A 363 7.10 -25.72 -18.19
C GLN A 363 6.86 -24.54 -17.24
N ILE A 364 6.72 -24.78 -15.93
CA ILE A 364 6.54 -23.70 -14.95
C ILE A 364 7.77 -22.76 -14.91
N ASP A 365 8.98 -23.33 -14.91
CA ASP A 365 10.23 -22.57 -14.87
C ASP A 365 10.40 -21.73 -16.16
N GLU A 366 10.06 -22.30 -17.33
CA GLU A 366 10.04 -21.61 -18.62
C GLU A 366 9.06 -20.43 -18.62
N PHE A 367 7.82 -20.62 -18.17
CA PHE A 367 6.83 -19.55 -18.06
C PHE A 367 7.25 -18.46 -17.06
N THR A 368 7.93 -18.83 -15.97
CA THR A 368 8.45 -17.87 -14.98
C THR A 368 9.47 -16.92 -15.60
N VAL A 369 10.28 -17.39 -16.57
CA VAL A 369 11.25 -16.56 -17.30
C VAL A 369 10.59 -15.75 -18.41
N VAL A 370 9.59 -16.31 -19.10
CA VAL A 370 8.91 -15.63 -20.22
C VAL A 370 8.02 -14.49 -19.76
N LEU A 371 7.35 -14.61 -18.61
CA LEU A 371 6.41 -13.58 -18.13
C LEU A 371 7.02 -12.18 -17.99
N PRO A 372 8.22 -11.99 -17.39
CA PRO A 372 8.91 -10.70 -17.39
C PRO A 372 9.19 -10.15 -18.78
N LEU A 373 9.54 -11.00 -19.75
CA LEU A 373 9.79 -10.59 -21.14
C LEU A 373 8.50 -10.09 -21.80
N LEU A 374 7.38 -10.79 -21.58
CA LEU A 374 6.07 -10.36 -22.06
C LEU A 374 5.65 -9.03 -21.43
N GLN A 375 5.92 -8.85 -20.13
CA GLN A 375 5.67 -7.58 -19.45
C GLN A 375 6.49 -6.43 -20.03
N ALA A 376 7.76 -6.68 -20.35
CA ALA A 376 8.62 -5.68 -20.99
C ALA A 376 8.12 -5.33 -22.39
N LEU A 377 7.70 -6.32 -23.19
CA LEU A 377 7.16 -6.14 -24.54
C LEU A 377 5.77 -5.48 -24.56
N ALA A 378 4.99 -5.60 -23.49
CA ALA A 378 3.67 -4.99 -23.35
C ALA A 378 3.72 -3.50 -22.96
N LYS A 379 4.92 -2.94 -22.72
CA LYS A 379 5.09 -1.52 -22.40
C LYS A 379 4.70 -0.63 -23.59
N PRO A 380 4.13 0.57 -23.36
CA PRO A 380 3.78 1.52 -24.42
C PRO A 380 5.00 2.09 -25.16
N SER A 381 6.21 1.91 -24.63
CA SER A 381 7.46 2.26 -25.32
C SER A 381 7.72 1.42 -26.57
N ILE A 382 7.12 0.23 -26.66
CA ILE A 382 7.32 -0.72 -27.75
C ILE A 382 6.42 -0.38 -28.93
N VAL A 383 6.97 0.38 -29.88
CA VAL A 383 6.35 0.68 -31.19
C VAL A 383 6.79 -0.29 -32.30
N GLN A 384 6.17 -0.18 -33.49
CA GLN A 384 6.38 -1.07 -34.64
C GLN A 384 7.85 -1.34 -35.02
N ARG A 385 8.74 -0.34 -34.89
CA ARG A 385 10.18 -0.50 -35.16
C ARG A 385 10.84 -1.54 -34.23
N HIS A 386 10.48 -1.55 -32.94
CA HIS A 386 10.99 -2.52 -31.98
C HIS A 386 10.43 -3.91 -32.27
N TRP A 387 9.14 -4.02 -32.65
CA TRP A 387 8.57 -5.29 -33.10
C TRP A 387 9.26 -5.87 -34.34
N THR A 388 9.74 -5.00 -35.25
CA THR A 388 10.53 -5.42 -36.40
C THR A 388 11.91 -5.96 -35.97
N GLU A 389 12.54 -5.34 -34.97
CA GLU A 389 13.81 -5.83 -34.40
C GLU A 389 13.65 -7.17 -33.67
N VAL A 390 12.58 -7.31 -32.87
CA VAL A 390 12.22 -8.55 -32.17
C VAL A 390 11.94 -9.66 -33.19
N SER A 391 11.17 -9.36 -34.25
CA SER A 391 10.87 -10.32 -35.32
C SER A 391 12.14 -10.85 -36.00
N ARG A 392 13.11 -9.95 -36.24
CA ARG A 392 14.41 -10.31 -36.83
C ARG A 392 15.23 -11.22 -35.91
N LYS A 393 15.19 -11.00 -34.59
CA LYS A 393 15.92 -11.80 -33.60
C LYS A 393 15.28 -13.16 -33.36
N CYS A 394 13.95 -13.22 -33.29
CA CYS A 394 13.19 -14.46 -33.12
C CYS A 394 13.04 -15.28 -34.41
N ALA A 395 13.52 -14.78 -35.57
CA ALA A 395 13.30 -15.36 -36.89
C ALA A 395 11.82 -15.71 -37.19
N THR A 396 10.91 -14.94 -36.58
CA THR A 396 9.46 -15.13 -36.62
C THR A 396 8.83 -13.78 -36.93
N ASP A 397 7.92 -13.70 -37.89
CA ASP A 397 7.30 -12.42 -38.28
C ASP A 397 6.15 -12.08 -37.35
N PHE A 398 6.30 -11.04 -36.52
CA PHE A 398 5.26 -10.58 -35.61
C PHE A 398 4.48 -9.42 -36.24
N VAL A 399 3.32 -9.75 -36.82
CA VAL A 399 2.36 -8.75 -37.30
C VAL A 399 1.46 -8.35 -36.14
N VAL A 400 1.82 -7.26 -35.46
CA VAL A 400 1.02 -6.71 -34.36
C VAL A 400 -0.22 -6.03 -34.94
N GLY A 401 -1.37 -6.64 -34.72
CA GLY A 401 -2.69 -6.18 -35.15
C GLY A 401 -3.79 -6.76 -34.25
N PRO A 402 -5.08 -6.55 -34.59
CA PRO A 402 -6.19 -7.01 -33.75
C PRO A 402 -6.24 -8.54 -33.59
N ASP A 403 -5.71 -9.29 -34.55
CA ASP A 403 -5.61 -10.76 -34.49
C ASP A 403 -4.36 -11.28 -33.76
N PHE A 404 -3.51 -10.37 -33.23
CA PHE A 404 -2.27 -10.75 -32.56
C PHE A 404 -2.57 -11.30 -31.16
N ARG A 405 -2.31 -12.60 -30.98
CA ARG A 405 -2.56 -13.33 -29.73
C ARG A 405 -1.27 -13.73 -29.05
N LEU A 406 -1.36 -13.93 -27.73
CA LEU A 406 -0.25 -14.39 -26.90
C LEU A 406 0.35 -15.72 -27.37
N SER A 407 -0.45 -16.61 -27.99
CA SER A 407 0.03 -17.87 -28.56
C SER A 407 1.23 -17.70 -29.50
N THR A 408 1.18 -16.70 -30.37
CA THR A 408 2.25 -16.41 -31.35
C THR A 408 3.59 -16.13 -30.68
N LEU A 409 3.56 -15.46 -29.52
CA LEU A 409 4.76 -15.12 -28.76
C LEU A 409 5.27 -16.31 -27.94
N LEU A 410 4.37 -17.08 -27.33
CA LEU A 410 4.73 -18.29 -26.58
C LEU A 410 5.36 -19.36 -27.50
N ASP A 411 4.85 -19.50 -28.73
CA ASP A 411 5.35 -20.46 -29.72
C ASP A 411 6.74 -20.06 -30.26
N ALA A 412 7.10 -18.78 -30.20
CA ALA A 412 8.37 -18.25 -30.71
C ALA A 412 9.59 -18.50 -29.81
N LYS A 413 9.42 -19.25 -28.70
CA LYS A 413 10.50 -19.61 -27.75
C LYS A 413 11.37 -18.41 -27.34
N LEU A 414 10.71 -17.36 -26.84
CA LEU A 414 11.34 -16.09 -26.43
C LEU A 414 12.53 -16.26 -25.46
N ILE A 415 12.56 -17.37 -24.70
CA ILE A 415 13.63 -17.74 -23.77
C ILE A 415 15.00 -17.76 -24.45
N ASN A 416 15.09 -18.22 -25.70
CA ASN A 416 16.36 -18.34 -26.42
C ASN A 416 16.98 -16.98 -26.78
N VAL A 417 16.17 -15.93 -26.79
CA VAL A 417 16.54 -14.56 -27.17
C VAL A 417 16.17 -13.56 -26.08
N ALA A 418 16.08 -14.03 -24.84
CA ALA A 418 15.67 -13.22 -23.69
C ALA A 418 16.54 -11.96 -23.52
N GLU A 419 17.86 -12.12 -23.54
CA GLU A 419 18.82 -11.01 -23.40
C GLU A 419 18.67 -9.96 -24.53
N ASP A 420 18.44 -10.42 -25.77
CA ASP A 420 18.21 -9.54 -26.90
C ASP A 420 16.88 -8.76 -26.75
N ILE A 421 15.82 -9.41 -26.28
CA ILE A 421 14.53 -8.77 -26.02
C ILE A 421 14.64 -7.73 -24.90
N GLU A 422 15.38 -8.05 -23.83
CA GLU A 422 15.64 -7.10 -22.75
C GLU A 422 16.40 -5.86 -23.27
N GLU A 423 17.45 -6.02 -24.08
CA GLU A 423 18.17 -4.87 -24.67
C GLU A 423 17.25 -4.02 -25.56
N ILE A 424 16.37 -4.65 -26.36
CA ILE A 424 15.41 -3.92 -27.20
C ILE A 424 14.39 -3.15 -26.35
N CYS A 425 13.85 -3.78 -25.30
CA CYS A 425 12.89 -3.15 -24.39
C CYS A 425 13.51 -1.97 -23.63
N ASP A 426 14.73 -2.12 -23.13
CA ASP A 426 15.47 -1.04 -22.48
C ASP A 426 15.77 0.10 -23.46
N SER A 427 16.17 -0.23 -24.69
CA SER A 427 16.36 0.73 -25.77
C SER A 427 15.07 1.50 -26.07
N ALA A 428 13.93 0.81 -26.13
CA ALA A 428 12.62 1.42 -26.36
C ALA A 428 12.21 2.37 -25.23
N ASP A 429 12.45 2.00 -23.97
CA ASP A 429 12.17 2.87 -22.82
C ASP A 429 13.02 4.15 -22.88
N LYS A 430 14.31 4.05 -23.24
CA LYS A 430 15.17 5.21 -23.45
C LYS A 430 14.73 6.06 -24.64
N GLN A 431 14.28 5.43 -25.72
CA GLN A 431 13.73 6.14 -26.88
C GLN A 431 12.48 6.94 -26.54
N LEU A 432 11.55 6.37 -25.77
CA LEU A 432 10.34 7.06 -25.34
C LEU A 432 10.67 8.28 -24.45
N GLN A 433 11.66 8.15 -23.55
CA GLN A 433 12.13 9.27 -22.74
C GLN A 433 12.69 10.41 -23.60
N ILE A 434 13.49 10.09 -24.62
CA ILE A 434 14.02 11.08 -25.56
C ILE A 434 12.88 11.76 -26.32
N GLN A 435 11.92 10.99 -26.85
CA GLN A 435 10.77 11.52 -27.58
C GLN A 435 9.95 12.50 -26.73
N ASN A 436 9.65 12.12 -25.48
CA ASN A 436 8.88 12.97 -24.58
C ASN A 436 9.62 14.27 -24.25
N LYS A 437 10.94 14.21 -24.01
CA LYS A 437 11.75 15.41 -23.75
C LYS A 437 11.82 16.34 -24.96
N ILE A 438 11.96 15.81 -26.17
CA ILE A 438 11.93 16.63 -27.40
C ILE A 438 10.57 17.31 -27.55
N ALA A 439 9.48 16.58 -27.32
CA ALA A 439 8.13 17.13 -27.38
C ALA A 439 7.89 18.21 -26.31
N GLU A 440 8.38 18.00 -25.09
CA GLU A 440 8.30 18.98 -23.98
C GLU A 440 9.04 20.28 -24.32
N ILE A 441 10.27 20.18 -24.85
CA ILE A 441 11.04 21.35 -25.31
C ILE A 441 10.30 22.05 -26.46
N ALA A 442 9.76 21.31 -27.42
CA ALA A 442 8.99 21.88 -28.52
C ALA A 442 7.78 22.69 -28.02
N GLU A 443 7.01 22.12 -27.09
CA GLU A 443 5.83 22.77 -26.52
C GLU A 443 6.21 24.02 -25.71
N ALA A 444 7.27 23.93 -24.89
CA ALA A 444 7.77 25.06 -24.12
C ALA A 444 8.10 26.27 -25.02
N TRP A 445 8.80 26.04 -26.14
CA TRP A 445 9.18 27.10 -27.08
C TRP A 445 8.04 27.58 -27.98
N GLN A 446 7.02 26.76 -28.22
CA GLN A 446 5.79 27.22 -28.88
C GLN A 446 5.00 28.21 -28.01
N LEU A 447 5.01 28.02 -26.69
CA LEU A 447 4.26 28.87 -25.74
C LEU A 447 5.07 30.06 -25.24
N ARG A 448 6.40 30.07 -25.37
CA ARG A 448 7.25 31.14 -24.81
C ARG A 448 7.10 32.46 -25.57
N VAL A 449 6.73 33.51 -24.84
CA VAL A 449 6.52 34.87 -25.36
C VAL A 449 7.47 35.89 -24.73
N PHE A 450 7.76 36.96 -25.46
CA PHE A 450 8.49 38.12 -24.96
C PHE A 450 7.61 39.02 -24.10
N ASP A 451 8.18 39.53 -23.01
CA ASP A 451 7.61 40.62 -22.22
C ASP A 451 8.12 41.97 -22.73
N PHE A 452 7.20 42.92 -22.92
CA PHE A 452 7.51 44.26 -23.41
C PHE A 452 7.07 45.34 -22.43
N ILE A 453 7.83 46.44 -22.36
CA ILE A 453 7.48 47.69 -21.68
C ILE A 453 7.63 48.88 -22.62
N LEU A 454 6.89 49.95 -22.37
CA LEU A 454 7.04 51.20 -23.10
C LEU A 454 8.25 51.97 -22.57
N TRP A 455 9.13 52.40 -23.47
CA TRP A 455 10.30 53.19 -23.11
C TRP A 455 9.93 54.65 -22.85
N LYS A 456 9.99 55.04 -21.56
CA LYS A 456 9.73 56.40 -21.07
C LYS A 456 8.40 56.94 -21.63
N SER A 457 8.39 58.13 -22.22
CA SER A 457 7.24 58.79 -22.84
C SER A 457 7.18 58.68 -24.37
N ARG A 458 8.10 57.94 -25.00
CA ARG A 458 8.27 57.91 -26.48
C ARG A 458 7.34 56.92 -27.20
N GLY A 459 6.70 56.01 -26.47
CA GLY A 459 5.75 55.05 -27.05
C GLY A 459 6.40 53.86 -27.79
N ILE A 460 7.71 53.63 -27.64
CA ILE A 460 8.45 52.53 -28.27
C ILE A 460 8.52 51.34 -27.31
N TYR A 461 8.21 50.13 -27.78
CA TYR A 461 8.31 48.91 -26.98
C TYR A 461 9.77 48.45 -26.86
N VAL A 462 10.19 48.11 -25.65
CA VAL A 462 11.48 47.47 -25.35
C VAL A 462 11.27 46.22 -24.54
N PHE A 463 12.17 45.24 -24.66
CA PHE A 463 12.06 44.02 -23.89
C PHE A 463 12.24 44.27 -22.39
N LYS A 464 11.43 43.57 -21.59
CA LYS A 464 11.51 43.50 -20.14
C LYS A 464 11.98 42.12 -19.74
N ASN A 465 12.89 42.03 -18.76
CA ASN A 465 13.26 40.78 -18.10
C ASN A 465 13.59 39.62 -19.06
N VAL A 466 14.57 39.82 -19.95
CA VAL A 466 14.94 38.83 -20.98
C VAL A 466 15.86 37.73 -20.44
N ILE A 467 16.48 37.94 -19.27
CA ILE A 467 17.45 37.02 -18.67
C ILE A 467 16.90 35.59 -18.52
N PRO A 468 15.68 35.37 -17.97
CA PRO A 468 15.14 34.01 -17.85
C PRO A 468 14.93 33.32 -19.20
N ILE A 469 14.65 34.07 -20.27
CA ILE A 469 14.50 33.50 -21.62
C ILE A 469 15.86 32.99 -22.13
N VAL A 470 16.94 33.71 -21.83
CA VAL A 470 18.31 33.30 -22.20
C VAL A 470 18.73 32.06 -21.42
N GLU A 471 18.47 32.03 -20.10
CA GLU A 471 18.73 30.86 -19.25
C GLU A 471 17.96 29.62 -19.74
N ASP A 472 16.68 29.76 -20.06
CA ASP A 472 15.86 28.66 -20.60
C ASP A 472 16.38 28.16 -21.96
N LEU A 473 16.89 29.06 -22.82
CA LEU A 473 17.51 28.70 -24.11
C LEU A 473 18.79 27.89 -23.90
N GLU A 474 19.66 28.31 -22.98
CA GLU A 474 20.89 27.59 -22.65
C GLU A 474 20.60 26.19 -22.08
N GLU A 475 19.60 26.09 -21.18
CA GLU A 475 19.16 24.80 -20.64
C GLU A 475 18.62 23.88 -21.74
N SER A 476 17.71 24.39 -22.59
CA SER A 476 17.14 23.62 -23.70
C SER A 476 18.22 23.12 -24.67
N GLN A 477 19.21 23.96 -24.99
CA GLN A 477 20.35 23.59 -25.83
C GLN A 477 21.20 22.50 -25.17
N MET A 478 21.49 22.62 -23.88
CA MET A 478 22.25 21.61 -23.13
C MET A 478 21.52 20.27 -23.10
N GLN A 479 20.20 20.29 -22.88
CA GLN A 479 19.36 19.08 -22.91
C GLN A 479 19.36 18.42 -24.30
N LEU A 480 19.19 19.21 -25.38
CA LEU A 480 19.24 18.71 -26.76
C LEU A 480 20.62 18.15 -27.14
N GLN A 481 21.70 18.83 -26.77
CA GLN A 481 23.07 18.34 -26.98
C GLN A 481 23.30 17.02 -26.24
N THR A 482 22.86 16.94 -24.98
CA THR A 482 22.94 15.70 -24.18
C THR A 482 22.19 14.57 -24.88
N MET A 483 20.95 14.81 -25.33
CA MET A 483 20.15 13.82 -26.06
C MET A 483 20.83 13.34 -27.34
N LEU A 484 21.46 14.24 -28.11
CA LEU A 484 22.19 13.88 -29.34
C LEU A 484 23.43 13.00 -29.08
N THR A 485 23.99 12.99 -27.87
CA THR A 485 25.08 12.07 -27.48
C THR A 485 24.59 10.70 -27.03
N MET A 486 23.29 10.53 -26.77
CA MET A 486 22.74 9.26 -26.29
C MET A 486 22.72 8.22 -27.42
N ARG A 487 23.12 6.97 -27.12
CA ARG A 487 23.12 5.84 -28.07
C ARG A 487 21.77 5.62 -28.76
N HIS A 488 20.67 5.87 -28.05
CA HIS A 488 19.30 5.56 -28.49
C HIS A 488 18.61 6.70 -29.27
N VAL A 489 19.32 7.80 -29.56
CA VAL A 489 18.73 8.98 -30.23
C VAL A 489 18.48 8.76 -31.72
N THR A 490 19.01 7.69 -32.33
CA THR A 490 19.02 7.49 -33.79
C THR A 490 17.70 7.79 -34.50
N PRO A 491 16.51 7.34 -34.03
CA PRO A 491 15.24 7.63 -34.71
C PRO A 491 14.82 9.11 -34.64
N PHE A 492 15.32 9.86 -33.65
CA PHE A 492 14.94 11.25 -33.35
C PHE A 492 16.08 12.24 -33.61
N LYS A 493 17.21 11.77 -34.17
CA LYS A 493 18.42 12.56 -34.34
C LYS A 493 18.17 13.80 -35.20
N ASP A 494 17.47 13.64 -36.32
CA ASP A 494 17.19 14.74 -37.24
C ASP A 494 16.25 15.78 -36.61
N GLU A 495 15.25 15.32 -35.86
CA GLU A 495 14.31 16.19 -35.13
C GLU A 495 15.01 16.98 -34.01
N ALA A 496 15.78 16.30 -33.15
CA ALA A 496 16.56 16.92 -32.10
C ALA A 496 17.60 17.90 -32.65
N GLN A 497 18.25 17.56 -33.76
CA GLN A 497 19.25 18.41 -34.41
C GLN A 497 18.60 19.66 -35.03
N ALA A 498 17.45 19.53 -35.68
CA ALA A 498 16.71 20.68 -36.22
C ALA A 498 16.26 21.65 -35.11
N MET A 499 15.82 21.10 -33.97
CA MET A 499 15.43 21.89 -32.79
C MET A 499 16.64 22.58 -32.15
N LEU A 500 17.79 21.91 -32.08
CA LEU A 500 19.03 22.50 -31.56
C LEU A 500 19.51 23.66 -32.45
N ILE A 501 19.46 23.49 -33.77
CA ILE A 501 19.81 24.56 -34.72
C ILE A 501 18.87 25.76 -34.51
N THR A 502 17.57 25.51 -34.39
CA THR A 502 16.55 26.55 -34.19
C THR A 502 16.75 27.33 -32.89
N THR A 503 16.98 26.62 -31.77
CA THR A 503 17.18 27.24 -30.45
C THR A 503 18.52 27.96 -30.36
N SER A 504 19.58 27.44 -31.00
CA SER A 504 20.89 28.09 -31.08
C SER A 504 20.85 29.40 -31.88
N ASP A 505 20.22 29.39 -33.06
CA ASP A 505 20.04 30.57 -33.91
C ASP A 505 19.15 31.64 -33.23
N THR A 506 18.15 31.20 -32.47
CA THR A 506 17.33 32.09 -31.63
C THR A 506 18.16 32.75 -30.54
N ALA A 507 19.02 32.01 -29.84
CA ALA A 507 19.89 32.55 -28.79
C ALA A 507 20.89 33.57 -29.34
N GLU A 508 21.56 33.27 -30.46
CA GLU A 508 22.50 34.21 -31.09
C GLU A 508 21.81 35.51 -31.52
N THR A 509 20.62 35.40 -32.10
CA THR A 509 19.82 36.56 -32.51
C THR A 509 19.39 37.38 -31.31
N LEU A 510 18.92 36.73 -30.23
CA LEU A 510 18.48 37.38 -29.01
C LEU A 510 19.63 38.11 -28.29
N GLU A 511 20.81 37.50 -28.19
CA GLU A 511 21.99 38.12 -27.57
C GLU A 511 22.38 39.42 -28.29
N ARG A 512 22.40 39.39 -29.63
CA ARG A 512 22.65 40.59 -30.45
C ARG A 512 21.56 41.64 -30.25
N TRP A 513 20.30 41.22 -30.19
CA TRP A 513 19.18 42.13 -30.00
C TRP A 513 19.24 42.85 -28.64
N ILE A 514 19.59 42.13 -27.57
CA ILE A 514 19.79 42.71 -26.23
C ILE A 514 20.93 43.75 -26.27
N LYS A 515 22.05 43.44 -26.93
CA LYS A 515 23.17 44.39 -27.10
C LYS A 515 22.74 45.67 -27.83
N VAL A 516 21.99 45.52 -28.93
CA VAL A 516 21.44 46.66 -29.68
C VAL A 516 20.48 47.47 -28.83
N GLN A 517 19.57 46.84 -28.09
CA GLN A 517 18.61 47.52 -27.23
C GLN A 517 19.32 48.32 -26.12
N THR A 518 20.28 47.70 -25.42
CA THR A 518 21.03 48.38 -24.35
C THR A 518 21.78 49.59 -24.88
N LEU A 519 22.44 49.45 -26.03
CA LEU A 519 23.18 50.53 -26.65
C LEU A 519 22.25 51.65 -27.13
N TRP A 520 21.13 51.28 -27.79
CA TRP A 520 20.11 52.23 -28.21
C TRP A 520 19.54 53.01 -27.01
N CYS A 521 19.17 52.34 -25.91
CA CYS A 521 18.65 52.99 -24.70
C CYS A 521 19.64 54.00 -24.10
N SER A 522 20.94 53.73 -24.16
CA SER A 522 21.98 54.64 -23.65
C SER A 522 22.15 55.90 -24.52
N LEU A 523 22.10 55.73 -25.84
CA LEU A 523 22.29 56.81 -26.82
C LEU A 523 21.01 57.63 -27.03
N GLU A 524 19.85 57.04 -26.76
CA GLU A 524 18.54 57.68 -26.86
C GLU A 524 18.50 58.99 -26.06
N SER A 525 18.85 58.97 -24.77
CA SER A 525 18.85 60.20 -23.97
C SER A 525 19.83 61.27 -24.44
N VAL A 526 20.84 60.90 -25.22
CA VAL A 526 21.90 61.81 -25.68
C VAL A 526 21.53 62.48 -27.02
N PHE A 527 20.94 61.72 -27.94
CA PHE A 527 20.68 62.18 -29.31
C PHE A 527 19.21 62.55 -29.62
N SER A 528 18.27 62.29 -28.70
CA SER A 528 16.84 62.59 -28.91
C SER A 528 16.49 64.08 -28.80
N GLY A 529 17.32 64.87 -28.13
CA GLY A 529 17.14 66.32 -27.97
C GLY A 529 18.12 66.86 -26.93
N GLY A 530 18.76 67.99 -27.23
CA GLY A 530 19.78 68.59 -26.38
C GLY A 530 20.92 69.19 -27.19
N ASP A 531 21.87 69.84 -26.51
CA ASP A 531 22.95 70.54 -27.18
C ASP A 531 23.99 69.61 -27.80
N ILE A 532 24.18 68.42 -27.25
CA ILE A 532 25.08 67.40 -27.80
C ILE A 532 24.65 67.00 -29.22
N ALA A 533 23.34 66.84 -29.47
CA ALA A 533 22.82 66.51 -30.80
C ALA A 533 23.08 67.64 -31.82
N LYS A 534 23.14 68.91 -31.38
CA LYS A 534 23.51 70.04 -32.23
C LYS A 534 25.02 70.07 -32.52
N GLN A 535 25.86 69.66 -31.56
CA GLN A 535 27.32 69.61 -31.73
C GLN A 535 27.78 68.39 -32.56
N LEU A 536 27.01 67.30 -32.57
CA LEU A 536 27.25 66.08 -33.36
C LEU A 536 26.10 65.81 -34.36
N PRO A 537 25.90 66.67 -35.38
CA PRO A 537 24.73 66.59 -36.26
C PRO A 537 24.75 65.39 -37.21
N MET A 538 25.92 64.86 -37.56
CA MET A 538 26.05 63.69 -38.42
C MET A 538 25.60 62.41 -37.69
N GLU A 539 26.10 62.22 -36.46
CA GLU A 539 25.74 61.12 -35.57
C GLU A 539 24.27 61.20 -35.15
N ALA A 540 23.75 62.39 -34.84
CA ALA A 540 22.34 62.58 -34.52
C ALA A 540 21.41 62.16 -35.68
N LYS A 541 21.75 62.51 -36.93
CA LYS A 541 21.00 62.07 -38.12
C LYS A 541 21.06 60.55 -38.31
N LYS A 542 22.22 59.92 -38.07
CA LYS A 542 22.36 58.45 -38.13
C LYS A 542 21.52 57.78 -37.06
N PHE A 543 21.58 58.25 -35.82
CA PHE A 543 20.80 57.74 -34.71
C PHE A 543 19.29 57.85 -34.99
N GLN A 544 18.80 58.98 -35.51
CA GLN A 544 17.39 59.14 -35.87
C GLN A 544 16.89 58.15 -36.93
N LYS A 545 17.76 57.75 -37.88
CA LYS A 545 17.41 56.70 -38.85
C LYS A 545 17.25 55.35 -38.14
N ILE A 546 18.21 55.00 -37.29
CA ILE A 546 18.19 53.76 -36.50
C ILE A 546 16.98 53.74 -35.56
N ASP A 547 16.67 54.86 -34.90
CA ASP A 547 15.51 55.03 -33.99
C ASP A 547 14.20 54.65 -34.69
N LYS A 548 13.98 55.13 -35.92
CA LYS A 548 12.78 54.80 -36.71
C LYS A 548 12.73 53.35 -37.15
N ASP A 549 13.86 52.77 -37.55
CA ASP A 549 13.90 51.39 -38.03
C ASP A 549 13.86 50.39 -36.86
N PHE A 550 14.41 50.75 -35.70
CA PHE A 550 14.30 50.02 -34.45
C PHE A 550 12.85 49.99 -33.95
N ASP A 551 12.13 51.12 -33.95
CA ASP A 551 10.70 51.16 -33.60
C ASP A 551 9.85 50.22 -34.47
N LYS A 552 10.10 50.19 -35.79
CA LYS A 552 9.42 49.24 -36.70
C LYS A 552 9.72 47.78 -36.36
N VAL A 553 10.98 47.48 -36.04
CA VAL A 553 11.41 46.13 -35.65
C VAL A 553 10.75 45.72 -34.34
N MET A 554 10.72 46.60 -33.34
CA MET A 554 10.09 46.32 -32.05
C MET A 554 8.57 46.16 -32.14
N LYS A 555 7.89 46.93 -32.99
CA LYS A 555 6.45 46.74 -33.27
C LYS A 555 6.15 45.37 -33.89
N LYS A 556 6.95 44.96 -34.89
CA LYS A 556 6.80 43.61 -35.48
C LYS A 556 7.06 42.50 -34.46
N ALA A 557 8.03 42.68 -33.57
CA ALA A 557 8.31 41.74 -32.49
C ALA A 557 7.14 41.66 -31.50
N TYR A 558 6.55 42.81 -31.15
CA TYR A 558 5.38 42.90 -30.29
C TYR A 558 4.14 42.22 -30.89
N ASP A 559 3.95 42.32 -32.21
CA ASP A 559 2.85 41.65 -32.91
C ASP A 559 3.04 40.12 -32.93
N ALA A 560 4.27 39.64 -33.15
CA ALA A 560 4.57 38.20 -33.19
C ALA A 560 4.51 37.53 -31.80
N LYS A 561 4.95 38.22 -30.75
CA LYS A 561 5.02 37.80 -29.34
C LYS A 561 5.90 36.58 -29.03
N ASN A 562 5.82 35.51 -29.83
CA ASN A 562 6.60 34.29 -29.62
C ASN A 562 8.10 34.54 -29.86
N VAL A 563 8.93 34.01 -28.95
CA VAL A 563 10.38 34.24 -28.94
C VAL A 563 11.07 33.70 -30.19
N VAL A 564 10.81 32.44 -30.53
CA VAL A 564 11.44 31.74 -31.66
C VAL A 564 11.00 32.36 -32.97
N GLN A 565 9.70 32.56 -33.17
CA GLN A 565 9.16 33.14 -34.41
C GLN A 565 9.67 34.56 -34.67
N ALA A 566 9.80 35.38 -33.61
CA ALA A 566 10.34 36.72 -33.75
C ALA A 566 11.83 36.72 -34.12
N CYS A 567 12.63 35.81 -33.55
CA CYS A 567 14.08 35.74 -33.79
C CYS A 567 14.46 35.04 -35.11
N GLN A 568 13.60 34.18 -35.66
CA GLN A 568 13.85 33.48 -36.92
C GLN A 568 13.75 34.38 -38.17
N ASN A 569 13.39 35.65 -38.04
CA ASN A 569 13.25 36.54 -39.18
C ASN A 569 14.62 36.98 -39.74
N ASP A 570 14.98 36.56 -40.95
CA ASP A 570 16.29 36.89 -41.55
C ASP A 570 16.52 38.40 -41.75
N ILE A 571 15.47 39.16 -42.05
CA ILE A 571 15.56 40.62 -42.22
C ILE A 571 15.90 41.28 -40.89
N LEU A 572 15.34 40.77 -39.78
CA LEU A 572 15.69 41.23 -38.44
C LEU A 572 17.17 41.00 -38.17
N LYS A 573 17.69 39.78 -38.42
CA LYS A 573 19.09 39.44 -38.13
C LYS A 573 20.07 40.37 -38.85
N GLN A 574 19.82 40.66 -40.12
CA GLN A 574 20.64 41.61 -40.88
C GLN A 574 20.53 43.03 -40.32
N ASN A 575 19.31 43.48 -39.99
CA ASN A 575 19.10 44.80 -39.40
C ASN A 575 19.81 44.96 -38.05
N LEU A 576 19.79 43.94 -37.18
CA LEU A 576 20.48 43.98 -35.88
C LEU A 576 21.99 44.19 -36.03
N ILE A 577 22.62 43.55 -37.01
CA ILE A 577 24.05 43.74 -37.29
C ILE A 577 24.33 45.19 -37.72
N VAL A 578 23.50 45.74 -38.60
CA VAL A 578 23.64 47.13 -39.07
C VAL A 578 23.40 48.11 -37.92
N PHE A 579 22.38 47.89 -37.10
CA PHE A 579 22.07 48.72 -35.94
C PHE A 579 23.23 48.73 -34.94
N TYR A 580 23.76 47.55 -34.59
CA TYR A 580 24.87 47.45 -33.66
C TYR A 580 26.09 48.24 -34.14
N ASN A 581 26.51 48.03 -35.40
CA ASN A 581 27.69 48.68 -35.96
C ASN A 581 27.56 50.21 -36.03
N GLU A 582 26.38 50.73 -36.42
CA GLU A 582 26.18 52.17 -36.49
C GLU A 582 26.00 52.81 -35.11
N LEU A 583 25.33 52.13 -34.17
CA LEU A 583 25.24 52.59 -32.78
C LEU A 583 26.62 52.60 -32.10
N GLU A 584 27.46 51.60 -32.35
CA GLU A 584 28.82 51.54 -31.81
C GLU A 584 29.68 52.71 -32.34
N LYS A 585 29.54 53.06 -33.62
CA LYS A 585 30.19 54.26 -34.18
C LYS A 585 29.69 55.54 -33.49
N CYS A 586 28.39 55.67 -33.26
CA CYS A 586 27.83 56.81 -32.53
C CYS A 586 28.38 56.87 -31.09
N GLN A 587 28.50 55.74 -30.40
CA GLN A 587 29.08 55.67 -29.06
C GLN A 587 30.56 56.11 -29.06
N LYS A 588 31.37 55.60 -30.00
CA LYS A 588 32.79 56.00 -30.12
C LYS A 588 32.95 57.49 -30.42
N SER A 589 32.12 58.04 -31.32
CA SER A 589 32.09 59.49 -31.57
C SER A 589 31.70 60.29 -30.32
N LEU A 590 30.73 59.79 -29.54
CA LEU A 590 30.33 60.41 -28.28
C LEU A 590 31.44 60.39 -27.23
N GLU A 591 32.14 59.26 -27.07
CA GLU A 591 33.29 59.14 -26.16
C GLU A 591 34.42 60.10 -26.57
N GLY A 592 34.73 60.17 -27.87
CA GLY A 592 35.70 61.14 -28.38
C GLY A 592 35.28 62.59 -28.14
N TYR A 593 33.99 62.91 -28.27
CA TYR A 593 33.44 64.22 -27.93
C TYR A 593 33.55 64.55 -26.43
N LEU A 594 33.22 63.60 -25.55
CA LEU A 594 33.39 63.77 -24.09
C LEU A 594 34.86 64.02 -23.72
N GLU A 595 35.79 63.31 -24.36
CA GLU A 595 37.22 63.49 -24.13
C GLU A 595 37.71 64.87 -24.59
N GLN A 596 37.21 65.39 -25.73
CA GLN A 596 37.51 66.76 -26.15
C GLN A 596 37.00 67.79 -25.12
N LYS A 597 35.81 67.57 -24.54
CA LYS A 597 35.27 68.46 -23.51
C LYS A 597 36.07 68.40 -22.21
N ARG A 598 36.52 67.21 -21.80
CA ARG A 598 37.43 67.03 -20.65
C ARG A 598 38.77 67.74 -20.82
N ASN A 599 39.34 67.69 -22.02
CA ASN A 599 40.59 68.38 -22.31
C ASN A 599 40.46 69.91 -22.22
N LYS A 600 39.29 70.47 -22.59
CA LYS A 600 39.04 71.92 -22.46
C LYS A 600 38.79 72.35 -21.02
N PHE A 601 38.09 71.54 -20.22
CA PHE A 601 37.85 71.80 -18.81
C PHE A 601 38.22 70.57 -17.96
N PRO A 602 39.47 70.49 -17.45
CA PRO A 602 40.01 69.30 -16.79
C PRO A 602 39.24 68.81 -15.57
N ARG A 603 38.42 69.65 -14.91
CA ARG A 603 37.58 69.22 -13.78
C ARG A 603 36.55 68.16 -14.20
N PHE A 604 36.18 68.07 -15.48
CA PHE A 604 35.30 67.01 -15.99
C PHE A 604 35.90 65.60 -15.94
N TYR A 605 37.21 65.43 -15.69
CA TYR A 605 37.79 64.10 -15.42
C TYR A 605 37.31 63.50 -14.08
N PHE A 606 36.89 64.34 -13.13
CA PHE A 606 36.39 63.91 -11.82
C PHE A 606 34.88 63.63 -11.82
N VAL A 607 34.21 63.84 -12.95
CA VAL A 607 32.76 63.63 -13.12
C VAL A 607 32.51 62.34 -13.91
N SER A 608 31.57 61.52 -13.43
CA SER A 608 31.17 60.29 -14.12
C SER A 608 30.49 60.58 -15.46
N ASN A 609 30.63 59.67 -16.44
CA ASN A 609 30.07 59.87 -17.79
C ASN A 609 28.57 60.23 -17.81
N PRO A 610 27.68 59.59 -17.00
CA PRO A 610 26.26 59.95 -17.01
C PRO A 610 26.00 61.37 -16.52
N VAL A 611 26.70 61.82 -15.47
CA VAL A 611 26.57 63.18 -14.94
C VAL A 611 27.13 64.19 -15.93
N LEU A 612 28.27 63.87 -16.55
CA LEU A 612 28.89 64.71 -17.57
C LEU A 612 27.97 64.88 -18.79
N LEU A 613 27.29 63.82 -19.23
CA LEU A 613 26.31 63.89 -20.31
C LEU A 613 25.11 64.77 -19.94
N GLN A 614 24.62 64.70 -18.70
CA GLN A 614 23.54 65.57 -18.22
C GLN A 614 23.95 67.05 -18.26
N VAL A 615 25.12 67.37 -17.70
CA VAL A 615 25.70 68.73 -17.69
C VAL A 615 25.86 69.26 -19.12
N LEU A 616 26.44 68.48 -20.03
CA LEU A 616 26.65 68.89 -21.43
C LEU A 616 25.35 68.96 -22.23
N SER A 617 24.32 68.19 -21.87
CA SER A 617 23.02 68.21 -22.55
C SER A 617 22.19 69.47 -22.25
N GLN A 618 22.39 70.05 -21.06
CA GLN A 618 21.67 71.23 -20.54
C GLN A 618 22.54 72.49 -20.48
N GLY A 619 23.72 72.47 -21.12
CA GLY A 619 24.71 73.54 -20.99
C GLY A 619 24.29 74.91 -21.53
N SER A 620 23.24 74.99 -22.35
CA SER A 620 22.64 76.27 -22.79
C SER A 620 21.77 76.96 -21.75
N ASP A 621 21.33 76.25 -20.69
CA ASP A 621 20.55 76.82 -19.59
C ASP A 621 21.40 76.82 -18.30
N PRO A 622 22.00 77.97 -17.93
CA PRO A 622 22.87 78.06 -16.76
C PRO A 622 22.18 77.68 -15.44
N GLN A 623 20.86 77.87 -15.34
CA GLN A 623 20.11 77.53 -14.13
C GLN A 623 19.90 76.01 -14.00
N ALA A 624 19.82 75.30 -15.12
CA ALA A 624 19.72 73.84 -15.12
C ALA A 624 21.01 73.15 -14.61
N ILE A 625 22.13 73.89 -14.57
CA ILE A 625 23.42 73.38 -14.09
C ILE A 625 23.54 73.40 -12.55
N GLN A 626 22.63 74.10 -11.86
CA GLN A 626 22.65 74.25 -10.39
C GLN A 626 22.94 72.98 -9.58
N PRO A 627 22.26 71.83 -9.83
CA PRO A 627 22.45 70.61 -9.03
C PRO A 627 23.79 69.90 -9.31
N PHE A 628 24.63 70.43 -10.21
CA PHE A 628 25.89 69.83 -10.61
C PHE A 628 27.12 70.61 -10.16
N TYR A 629 26.99 71.83 -9.62
CA TYR A 629 28.16 72.63 -9.20
C TYR A 629 28.97 71.94 -8.10
N GLU A 630 28.32 71.38 -7.08
CA GLU A 630 28.96 70.59 -6.02
C GLU A 630 29.79 69.41 -6.58
N LYS A 631 29.36 68.84 -7.70
CA LYS A 631 30.05 67.72 -8.36
C LYS A 631 31.22 68.15 -9.23
N ILE A 632 31.30 69.43 -9.58
CA ILE A 632 32.33 70.01 -10.46
C ILE A 632 33.37 70.80 -9.65
N PHE A 633 32.92 71.47 -8.59
CA PHE A 633 33.72 72.35 -7.73
C PHE A 633 33.61 71.93 -6.27
N ASP A 634 34.74 71.94 -5.57
CA ASP A 634 34.80 71.51 -4.16
C ASP A 634 34.33 72.60 -3.19
N SER A 635 34.11 73.83 -3.65
CA SER A 635 33.82 75.01 -2.80
C SER A 635 32.69 75.87 -3.35
N ILE A 636 31.94 75.36 -4.33
CA ILE A 636 30.78 76.03 -4.91
C ILE A 636 29.64 75.02 -4.90
N ASP A 637 28.71 75.20 -3.97
CA ASP A 637 27.49 74.40 -3.90
C ASP A 637 26.42 74.99 -4.81
N GLU A 638 26.34 76.32 -4.84
CA GLU A 638 25.30 77.05 -5.55
C GLU A 638 25.83 78.38 -6.11
N VAL A 639 25.39 78.81 -7.30
CA VAL A 639 25.74 80.12 -7.88
C VAL A 639 24.53 81.06 -7.90
N VAL A 640 24.76 82.35 -7.67
CA VAL A 640 23.71 83.37 -7.69
C VAL A 640 23.70 84.07 -9.03
N HIS A 641 22.59 83.91 -9.76
CA HIS A 641 22.37 84.60 -11.02
C HIS A 641 21.79 86.00 -10.80
N ALA A 642 22.13 86.95 -11.68
CA ALA A 642 21.60 88.30 -11.65
C ALA A 642 20.08 88.30 -11.86
N LYS A 643 19.34 89.11 -11.08
CA LYS A 643 17.86 89.17 -11.15
C LYS A 643 17.34 89.61 -12.53
N ASP A 644 18.09 90.47 -13.20
CA ASP A 644 17.72 91.04 -14.50
C ASP A 644 18.16 90.17 -15.69
N ASN A 645 19.10 89.24 -15.48
CA ASN A 645 19.61 88.35 -16.52
C ASN A 645 20.15 87.04 -15.94
N GLY A 646 19.38 85.95 -16.11
CA GLY A 646 19.73 84.61 -15.63
C GLY A 646 21.03 84.02 -16.20
N ASN A 647 21.64 84.65 -17.20
CA ASN A 647 22.92 84.21 -17.79
C ASN A 647 24.15 84.91 -17.19
N ILE A 648 24.00 85.67 -16.11
CA ILE A 648 25.11 86.35 -15.42
C ILE A 648 25.21 85.81 -14.01
N ILE A 649 26.39 85.32 -13.62
CA ILE A 649 26.69 84.89 -12.25
C ILE A 649 27.35 86.06 -11.51
N GLU A 650 26.81 86.44 -10.36
CA GLU A 650 27.30 87.58 -9.56
C GLU A 650 27.94 87.16 -8.24
N ALA A 651 27.56 86.01 -7.70
CA ALA A 651 28.09 85.49 -6.44
C ALA A 651 28.02 83.96 -6.43
N PHE A 652 28.69 83.34 -5.48
CA PHE A 652 28.52 81.92 -5.19
C PHE A 652 28.29 81.70 -3.69
N PHE A 653 27.66 80.58 -3.38
CA PHE A 653 27.49 80.08 -2.03
C PHE A 653 28.42 78.89 -1.81
N SER A 654 29.08 78.90 -0.66
CA SER A 654 29.73 77.72 -0.08
C SER A 654 28.96 77.34 1.18
N ARG A 655 28.52 76.10 1.26
CA ARG A 655 27.72 75.55 2.36
C ARG A 655 28.54 74.49 3.10
N LEU A 656 28.51 74.55 4.42
CA LEU A 656 29.09 73.51 5.28
C LEU A 656 28.10 73.22 6.42
N GLY A 657 27.38 72.10 6.32
CA GLY A 657 26.35 71.75 7.30
C GLY A 657 25.17 72.74 7.25
N THR A 658 24.95 73.49 8.33
CA THR A 658 23.91 74.54 8.41
C THR A 658 24.43 75.94 8.07
N ASP A 659 25.74 76.10 7.94
CA ASP A 659 26.36 77.40 7.69
C ASP A 659 26.47 77.65 6.18
N GLU A 660 26.07 78.85 5.75
CA GLU A 660 26.10 79.28 4.35
C GLU A 660 26.89 80.59 4.24
N GLU A 661 27.90 80.58 3.38
CA GLU A 661 28.76 81.72 3.10
C GLU A 661 28.53 82.23 1.69
N ARG A 662 28.09 83.49 1.56
CA ARG A 662 27.87 84.16 0.28
C ARG A 662 29.09 85.00 -0.09
N VAL A 663 29.75 84.66 -1.19
CA VAL A 663 30.91 85.42 -1.69
C VAL A 663 30.55 86.08 -3.03
N PRO A 664 30.51 87.43 -3.11
CA PRO A 664 30.33 88.13 -4.38
C PRO A 664 31.58 87.96 -5.26
N LEU A 665 31.38 87.80 -6.57
CA LEU A 665 32.47 87.77 -7.53
C LEU A 665 32.99 89.19 -7.80
N SER A 666 34.31 89.35 -7.94
CA SER A 666 34.96 90.62 -8.28
C SER A 666 34.43 91.18 -9.61
N ASN A 667 34.23 90.30 -10.60
CA ASN A 667 33.57 90.63 -11.86
C ASN A 667 32.45 89.62 -12.13
N PRO A 668 31.25 90.06 -12.57
CA PRO A 668 30.20 89.14 -12.97
C PRO A 668 30.62 88.27 -14.17
N VAL A 669 30.34 86.97 -14.10
CA VAL A 669 30.68 86.00 -15.14
C VAL A 669 29.50 85.82 -16.09
N HIS A 670 29.73 86.00 -17.39
CA HIS A 670 28.70 85.81 -18.41
C HIS A 670 28.69 84.36 -18.90
N CYS A 671 27.60 83.63 -18.63
CA CYS A 671 27.36 82.28 -19.14
C CYS A 671 26.93 82.35 -20.61
N LYS A 672 27.89 82.62 -21.50
CA LYS A 672 27.69 82.68 -22.96
C LYS A 672 28.63 81.71 -23.67
N GLY A 673 28.14 81.08 -24.74
CA GLY A 673 28.94 80.14 -25.52
C GLY A 673 28.89 78.72 -24.94
N ASN A 674 29.96 77.94 -25.12
CA ASN A 674 29.97 76.57 -24.62
C ASN A 674 30.14 76.53 -23.11
N ILE A 675 29.55 75.51 -22.48
CA ILE A 675 29.62 75.29 -21.04
C ILE A 675 31.04 75.20 -20.50
N GLU A 676 31.96 74.57 -21.23
CA GLU A 676 33.35 74.50 -20.80
C GLU A 676 34.04 75.88 -20.71
N ASP A 677 33.64 76.83 -21.58
CA ASP A 677 34.30 78.12 -21.70
C ASP A 677 33.91 79.01 -20.50
N TRP A 678 32.60 79.12 -20.23
CA TRP A 678 32.13 79.93 -19.11
C TRP A 678 32.35 79.28 -17.74
N LEU A 679 32.42 77.94 -17.64
CA LEU A 679 32.85 77.27 -16.39
C LEU A 679 34.33 77.52 -16.11
N MET A 680 35.17 77.62 -17.14
CA MET A 680 36.57 77.99 -16.98
C MET A 680 36.73 79.45 -16.55
N ASP A 681 35.89 80.35 -17.09
CA ASP A 681 35.86 81.75 -16.67
C ASP A 681 35.33 81.90 -15.24
N LEU A 682 34.31 81.12 -14.85
CA LEU A 682 33.85 81.03 -13.47
C LEU A 682 34.97 80.55 -12.54
N LEU A 683 35.76 79.54 -12.93
CA LEU A 683 36.88 79.06 -12.14
C LEU A 683 37.96 80.15 -11.95
N LYS A 684 38.30 80.88 -13.02
CA LYS A 684 39.27 81.98 -12.94
C LYS A 684 38.77 83.13 -12.07
N GLU A 685 37.51 83.54 -12.25
CA GLU A 685 36.93 84.63 -11.45
C GLU A 685 36.69 84.22 -10.01
N HIS A 686 36.35 82.96 -9.72
CA HIS A 686 36.36 82.43 -8.37
C HIS A 686 37.75 82.58 -7.72
N GLN A 687 38.82 82.18 -8.41
CA GLN A 687 40.19 82.35 -7.92
C GLN A 687 40.59 83.82 -7.75
N ASN A 688 40.21 84.70 -8.68
CA ASN A 688 40.49 86.13 -8.61
C ASN A 688 39.74 86.78 -7.45
N SER A 689 38.45 86.49 -7.31
CA SER A 689 37.61 86.98 -6.22
C SER A 689 38.15 86.54 -4.87
N MET A 690 38.54 85.27 -4.71
CA MET A 690 39.17 84.80 -3.47
C MET A 690 40.51 85.49 -3.20
N LYS A 691 41.33 85.76 -4.22
CA LYS A 691 42.57 86.55 -4.07
C LYS A 691 42.29 87.98 -3.66
N ASP A 692 41.28 88.63 -4.24
CA ASP A 692 40.92 90.01 -3.93
C ASP A 692 40.34 90.14 -2.52
N VAL A 693 39.45 89.21 -2.12
CA VAL A 693 38.98 89.08 -0.74
C VAL A 693 40.15 88.85 0.22
N THR A 694 41.15 88.04 -0.15
CA THR A 694 42.34 87.83 0.69
C THR A 694 43.21 89.08 0.77
N LYS A 695 43.39 89.83 -0.33
CA LYS A 695 44.11 91.13 -0.32
C LYS A 695 43.39 92.16 0.53
N GLU A 696 42.07 92.25 0.40
CA GLU A 696 41.24 93.13 1.20
C GLU A 696 41.33 92.76 2.69
N CYS A 697 41.27 91.46 2.99
CA CYS A 697 41.49 90.95 4.33
C CYS A 697 42.86 91.38 4.88
N ALA A 698 43.94 91.17 4.13
CA ALA A 698 45.29 91.55 4.55
C ALA A 698 45.45 93.06 4.75
N ALA A 699 44.91 93.88 3.84
CA ALA A 699 44.93 95.34 3.96
C ALA A 699 44.17 95.80 5.21
N ARG A 700 42.98 95.27 5.44
CA ARG A 700 42.18 95.58 6.63
C ARG A 700 42.86 95.08 7.91
N SER A 701 43.41 93.87 7.93
CA SER A 701 44.18 93.33 9.06
C SER A 701 45.38 94.21 9.41
N SER A 702 46.11 94.72 8.42
CA SER A 702 47.26 95.63 8.65
C SER A 702 46.86 97.00 9.21
N ALA A 703 45.62 97.43 9.00
CA ALA A 703 45.09 98.70 9.50
C ALA A 703 44.49 98.59 10.92
N ILE A 704 44.35 97.36 11.46
CA ILE A 704 43.80 97.13 12.80
C ILE A 704 44.83 97.54 13.84
N SER A 705 44.44 98.48 14.70
CA SER A 705 45.28 98.97 15.80
C SER A 705 44.79 98.48 17.17
N ASP A 706 43.57 97.96 17.27
CA ASP A 706 42.93 97.51 18.51
C ASP A 706 42.14 96.20 18.30
N VAL A 707 42.16 95.33 19.30
CA VAL A 707 41.50 94.02 19.32
C VAL A 707 39.99 94.16 19.13
N SER A 708 39.39 95.28 19.54
CA SER A 708 37.97 95.57 19.33
C SER A 708 37.57 95.63 17.85
N GLN A 709 38.49 95.97 16.96
CA GLN A 709 38.26 96.08 15.51
C GLN A 709 38.36 94.73 14.78
N LEU A 710 38.92 93.69 15.43
CA LEU A 710 38.99 92.34 14.87
C LEU A 710 37.60 91.73 14.67
N ARG A 711 36.64 92.05 15.54
CA ARG A 711 35.28 91.50 15.44
C ARG A 711 34.60 91.89 14.13
N GLY A 712 34.73 93.16 13.73
CA GLY A 712 34.19 93.66 12.46
C GLY A 712 34.87 93.06 11.22
N LEU A 713 36.12 92.61 11.34
CA LEU A 713 36.82 91.90 10.27
C LEU A 713 36.34 90.44 10.16
N VAL A 714 36.12 89.77 11.29
CA VAL A 714 35.62 88.38 11.35
C VAL A 714 34.19 88.27 10.82
N ASP A 715 33.32 89.23 11.15
CA ASP A 715 31.90 89.17 10.77
C ASP A 715 31.63 89.56 9.29
N MET A 716 32.57 90.21 8.60
CA MET A 716 32.36 90.73 7.24
C MET A 716 33.06 89.93 6.13
N LEU A 717 34.10 89.17 6.43
CA LEU A 717 34.93 88.50 5.43
C LEU A 717 34.81 86.97 5.52
N PRO A 718 35.06 86.25 4.42
CA PRO A 718 34.95 84.81 4.42
C PRO A 718 35.87 84.12 5.44
N GLY A 719 35.40 83.05 6.07
CA GLY A 719 36.03 82.40 7.20
C GLY A 719 37.48 81.97 6.94
N GLN A 720 37.77 81.42 5.74
CA GLN A 720 39.13 81.04 5.35
C GLN A 720 40.08 82.25 5.21
N SER A 721 39.58 83.36 4.68
CA SER A 721 40.35 84.60 4.49
C SER A 721 40.65 85.25 5.84
N VAL A 722 39.66 85.29 6.74
CA VAL A 722 39.80 85.80 8.12
C VAL A 722 40.83 84.99 8.90
N CYS A 723 40.77 83.65 8.87
CA CYS A 723 41.75 82.82 9.55
C CYS A 723 43.18 83.11 9.09
N LYS A 724 43.38 83.30 7.77
CA LYS A 724 44.69 83.69 7.22
C LYS A 724 45.09 85.10 7.63
N GLY A 725 44.17 86.07 7.58
CA GLY A 725 44.44 87.46 7.98
C GLY A 725 44.83 87.59 9.46
N ILE A 726 44.25 86.80 10.35
CA ILE A 726 44.61 86.76 11.78
C ILE A 726 45.99 86.13 12.00
N LEU A 727 46.37 85.12 11.21
CA LEU A 727 47.72 84.54 11.28
C LEU A 727 48.82 85.55 10.94
N PHE A 728 48.54 86.55 10.08
CA PHE A 728 49.46 87.64 9.75
C PHE A 728 49.41 88.82 10.75
N PHE A 729 48.47 88.81 11.70
CA PHE A 729 48.36 89.82 12.76
C PHE A 729 49.31 89.54 13.95
N ASN A 730 49.85 88.32 14.07
CA ASN A 730 50.81 87.93 15.11
C ASN A 730 52.26 88.25 14.75
#